data_AF-A0A9D9T2Z8-F1
#
_entry.id   AF-A0A9D9T2Z8-F1
#
_cell.length_a   1.000
_cell.length_b   1.000
_cell.length_c   1.000
_cell.angle_alpha   90.00
_cell.angle_beta   90.00
_cell.angle_gamma   90.00
#
_symmetry.space_group_name_H-M   'P 1'
#
loop_
_entity.id
_entity.type
_entity.pdbx_description
1 polymer ?
#
loop_
_entity_poly.entity_id
_entity_poly.type
_entity_poly.pdbx_seq_one_letter_code
_entity_poly.pdbx_strand_id
1 'polypeptide(L)'
;IGQTVTVRGVATNGPELGAIRYIQDGTGAIPAYGSNLSSVLRGDSVEVTGVLYDYNGLLEISPTNSFQALGASTTPAALPLPISNVGEAYEAQLLRFDNVTFTQTGAFAGNTNYTVTDGTNTLQVRVTTGTNLVGVAIPTVPVTVFGLLGQFNTFQLLPRDANDVIPYVAPNKEINVKIGGVNYLTGTQYVVGTNAVTSVTIQNIGIGNLTVSGAGFSGTNASEFTTTFTNQIIGGNGTANLTIQFNPTGNGSRFGTLTINSDDADEAAYVINLYGIGNDNIASQPAAQATGLVFSNVKAYAFNGSFTPSTTAENYVVVWSNGAPVSGAPVDGTTYQRGDIIGNGKIAYIGPATSFAPRHVIANQTYHIAVYAFNGPAGFENYRTAAPLTGTVTSQGQQIGSYYSGINSHATTFISDLTTLINPHTVITYGNYKPTVMNQFEVRDTTQGRSFVVCSYTGERKVFNDPFDWTAVGYSREHSYCHSWMPTFPADGNPAKPEYSDQHNLYPVNQAQANSVRSNLPMDIVTGNVVFTYLDGKAGYNGAQLVYEPRDEQKGNAARAMMYMATAYNGTSGFGWGLGANQPQAIIKSWHYQDLPDNYEIARNEYIFSQQNNRNPFVDSVDFACVINFTNMTYDATNCDLSINELLDANFVVFPVPATTELYLQVNGLTIESYSIVDATGKLVVANTNQSLPVVHLSTADLAKGIYVVTVTTSKGKATRNLVIE
;
A
#
# COMPACT_ATOMS: atom_id res chain seq x y z
N ILE A 1 3.73 -2.08 2.10
CA ILE A 1 2.52 -2.84 2.53
C ILE A 1 1.86 -3.43 1.28
N GLY A 2 1.45 -4.69 1.30
CA GLY A 2 0.82 -5.41 0.20
C GLY A 2 1.71 -6.35 -0.62
N GLN A 3 3.01 -6.12 -0.57
CA GLN A 3 3.96 -6.84 -1.41
C GLN A 3 4.36 -8.16 -0.75
N THR A 4 4.49 -9.22 -1.54
CA THR A 4 5.23 -10.40 -1.07
C THR A 4 6.71 -10.04 -1.02
N VAL A 5 7.29 -10.12 0.17
CA VAL A 5 8.71 -9.86 0.44
C VAL A 5 9.37 -11.12 0.97
N THR A 6 10.66 -11.27 0.70
CA THR A 6 11.51 -12.29 1.31
C THR A 6 12.59 -11.59 2.12
N VAL A 7 12.70 -11.95 3.40
CA VAL A 7 13.68 -11.38 4.33
C VAL A 7 14.52 -12.51 4.93
N ARG A 8 15.77 -12.21 5.26
CA ARG A 8 16.68 -13.14 5.93
C ARG A 8 17.28 -12.46 7.16
N GLY A 9 17.28 -13.17 8.28
CA GLY A 9 17.86 -12.66 9.53
C GLY A 9 17.89 -13.72 10.61
N VAL A 10 18.08 -13.30 11.85
CA VAL A 10 18.11 -14.13 13.05
C VAL A 10 16.86 -13.85 13.89
N ALA A 11 16.16 -14.89 14.32
CA ALA A 11 15.01 -14.75 15.21
C ALA A 11 15.46 -14.30 16.61
N THR A 12 14.98 -13.14 17.07
CA THR A 12 15.36 -12.55 18.36
C THR A 12 14.42 -12.91 19.51
N ASN A 13 13.29 -13.56 19.20
CA ASN A 13 12.36 -14.18 20.14
C ASN A 13 11.99 -15.61 19.71
N GLY A 14 11.37 -16.35 20.62
CA GLY A 14 10.74 -17.63 20.39
C GLY A 14 9.22 -17.62 20.70
N PRO A 15 8.65 -18.79 21.01
CA PRO A 15 7.22 -18.95 21.31
C PRO A 15 6.68 -18.13 22.49
N GLU A 16 7.55 -17.60 23.35
CA GLU A 16 7.18 -16.79 24.52
C GLU A 16 6.39 -15.52 24.17
N LEU A 17 6.57 -14.97 22.95
CA LEU A 17 5.80 -13.84 22.44
C LEU A 17 4.64 -14.25 21.51
N GLY A 18 4.30 -15.54 21.47
CA GLY A 18 3.22 -16.10 20.66
C GLY A 18 3.66 -16.56 19.28
N ALA A 19 2.80 -16.35 18.28
CA ALA A 19 2.99 -16.84 16.90
C ALA A 19 3.89 -15.94 16.03
N ILE A 20 4.35 -14.81 16.55
CA ILE A 20 5.19 -13.85 15.84
C ILE A 20 6.68 -14.17 16.04
N ARG A 21 7.50 -13.93 15.02
CA ARG A 21 8.97 -14.02 15.09
C ARG A 21 9.58 -12.73 14.57
N TYR A 22 10.32 -12.04 15.43
CA TYR A 22 11.11 -10.86 15.08
C TYR A 22 12.40 -11.32 14.42
N ILE A 23 12.53 -11.06 13.11
CA ILE A 23 13.67 -11.48 12.29
C ILE A 23 14.57 -10.26 12.12
N GLN A 24 15.77 -10.30 12.71
CA GLN A 24 16.69 -9.17 12.74
C GLN A 24 18.00 -9.49 12.02
N ASP A 25 18.50 -8.54 11.23
CA ASP A 25 19.82 -8.59 10.60
C ASP A 25 20.69 -7.40 11.03
N GLY A 26 21.79 -7.13 10.32
CA GLY A 26 22.71 -6.03 10.62
C GLY A 26 22.18 -4.64 10.25
N THR A 27 21.01 -4.54 9.62
CA THR A 27 20.42 -3.29 9.11
C THR A 27 19.11 -2.93 9.79
N GLY A 28 18.37 -3.92 10.32
CA GLY A 28 17.10 -3.70 11.01
C GLY A 28 16.42 -5.00 11.36
N ALA A 29 15.12 -4.92 11.67
CA ALA A 29 14.31 -6.08 11.98
C ALA A 29 12.91 -5.96 11.38
N ILE A 30 12.25 -7.10 11.19
CA ILE A 30 10.83 -7.15 10.83
C ILE A 30 10.17 -8.36 11.50
N PRO A 31 9.00 -8.19 12.13
CA PRO A 31 8.23 -9.31 12.63
C PRO A 31 7.58 -10.09 11.48
N ALA A 32 7.55 -11.39 11.60
CA ALA A 32 6.82 -12.29 10.73
C ALA A 32 5.77 -13.08 11.52
N TYR A 33 4.54 -13.06 11.04
CA TYR A 33 3.41 -13.74 11.63
C TYR A 33 2.97 -14.90 10.75
N GLY A 34 2.92 -16.11 11.32
CA GLY A 34 2.47 -17.30 10.61
C GLY A 34 2.54 -18.56 11.46
N SER A 35 1.54 -19.43 11.35
CA SER A 35 1.52 -20.72 12.07
C SER A 35 2.67 -21.65 11.67
N ASN A 36 3.20 -21.47 10.45
CA ASN A 36 4.36 -22.18 9.92
C ASN A 36 5.67 -21.83 10.67
N LEU A 37 5.75 -20.71 11.39
CA LEU A 37 6.95 -20.29 12.12
C LEU A 37 7.06 -20.87 13.54
N SER A 38 6.14 -21.76 13.93
CA SER A 38 6.06 -22.30 15.29
C SER A 38 7.33 -23.05 15.75
N SER A 39 8.09 -23.63 14.82
CA SER A 39 9.35 -24.33 15.10
C SER A 39 10.58 -23.41 15.20
N VAL A 40 10.47 -22.12 14.83
CA VAL A 40 11.59 -21.18 14.87
C VAL A 40 11.85 -20.77 16.32
N LEU A 41 13.11 -20.87 16.76
CA LEU A 41 13.57 -20.52 18.09
C LEU A 41 14.47 -19.28 18.07
N ARG A 42 14.64 -18.66 19.25
CA ARG A 42 15.58 -17.55 19.45
C ARG A 42 17.00 -18.01 19.07
N GLY A 43 17.65 -17.26 18.19
CA GLY A 43 18.99 -17.54 17.66
C GLY A 43 18.99 -18.31 16.33
N ASP A 44 17.85 -18.79 15.84
CA ASP A 44 17.78 -19.41 14.53
C ASP A 44 17.90 -18.37 13.42
N SER A 45 18.77 -18.60 12.46
CA SER A 45 18.76 -17.89 11.19
C SER A 45 17.70 -18.49 10.27
N VAL A 46 16.89 -17.62 9.69
CA VAL A 46 15.77 -18.00 8.83
C VAL A 46 15.67 -17.08 7.63
N GLU A 47 15.11 -17.62 6.55
CA GLU A 47 14.59 -16.85 5.42
C GLU A 47 13.07 -16.98 5.42
N VAL A 48 12.35 -15.86 5.40
CA VAL A 48 10.89 -15.80 5.54
C VAL A 48 10.31 -15.05 4.37
N THR A 49 9.30 -15.63 3.72
CA THR A 49 8.57 -15.00 2.61
C THR A 49 7.10 -14.85 2.96
N GLY A 50 6.54 -13.67 2.75
CA GLY A 50 5.12 -13.41 2.98
C GLY A 50 4.70 -12.00 2.60
N VAL A 51 3.45 -11.65 2.89
CA VAL A 51 2.89 -10.35 2.51
C VAL A 51 3.25 -9.29 3.55
N LEU A 52 3.85 -8.18 3.12
CA LEU A 52 4.13 -7.03 3.98
C LEU A 52 2.80 -6.38 4.40
N TYR A 53 2.60 -6.18 5.70
CA TYR A 53 1.32 -5.88 6.31
C TYR A 53 1.52 -4.86 7.42
N ASP A 54 0.56 -3.96 7.63
CA ASP A 54 0.57 -3.05 8.79
C ASP A 54 -0.53 -3.50 9.74
N TYR A 55 -0.14 -3.92 10.94
CA TYR A 55 -1.06 -4.36 11.98
C TYR A 55 -1.02 -3.39 13.16
N ASN A 56 -1.94 -2.43 13.17
CA ASN A 56 -2.04 -1.39 14.21
C ASN A 56 -0.72 -0.62 14.36
N GLY A 57 -0.11 -0.23 13.24
CA GLY A 57 1.14 0.51 13.20
C GLY A 57 2.39 -0.36 13.25
N LEU A 58 2.28 -1.68 13.47
CA LEU A 58 3.42 -2.60 13.35
C LEU A 58 3.58 -3.05 11.90
N LEU A 59 4.71 -2.72 11.26
CA LEU A 59 5.02 -3.25 9.93
C LEU A 59 5.52 -4.70 10.06
N GLU A 60 4.75 -5.65 9.54
CA GLU A 60 4.99 -7.09 9.69
C GLU A 60 4.87 -7.86 8.37
N ILE A 61 5.37 -9.10 8.34
CA ILE A 61 5.10 -10.06 7.27
C ILE A 61 3.93 -10.94 7.71
N SER A 62 2.74 -10.73 7.14
CA SER A 62 1.50 -11.38 7.57
C SER A 62 0.46 -11.49 6.42
N PRO A 63 0.00 -12.72 6.07
CA PRO A 63 0.52 -13.99 6.55
C PRO A 63 1.91 -14.28 5.95
N THR A 64 2.67 -15.12 6.64
CA THR A 64 3.85 -15.76 6.08
C THR A 64 3.43 -16.85 5.09
N ASN A 65 3.92 -16.79 3.85
CA ASN A 65 3.66 -17.78 2.80
C ASN A 65 4.58 -19.00 2.91
N SER A 66 5.87 -18.77 3.16
CA SER A 66 6.88 -19.81 3.32
C SER A 66 8.00 -19.37 4.25
N PHE A 67 8.74 -20.34 4.80
CA PHE A 67 9.97 -20.07 5.52
C PHE A 67 10.99 -21.20 5.29
N GLN A 68 12.26 -20.88 5.43
CA GLN A 68 13.39 -21.81 5.41
C GLN A 68 14.27 -21.54 6.63
N ALA A 69 14.55 -22.59 7.41
CA ALA A 69 15.57 -22.52 8.45
C ALA A 69 16.97 -22.66 7.82
N LEU A 70 17.88 -21.76 8.19
CA LEU A 70 19.27 -21.75 7.74
C LEU A 70 20.25 -22.27 8.81
N GLY A 71 19.73 -22.59 10.00
CA GLY A 71 20.49 -23.09 11.15
C GLY A 71 20.71 -22.03 12.23
N ALA A 72 21.37 -22.39 13.32
CA ALA A 72 21.68 -21.46 14.40
C ALA A 72 22.69 -20.39 13.95
N SER A 73 22.52 -19.17 14.46
CA SER A 73 23.42 -18.05 14.22
C SER A 73 23.67 -17.28 15.52
N THR A 74 24.56 -16.28 15.47
CA THR A 74 24.78 -15.38 16.60
C THR A 74 23.57 -14.49 16.80
N THR A 75 22.97 -14.53 17.99
CA THR A 75 21.88 -13.63 18.35
C THR A 75 22.37 -12.18 18.29
N PRO A 76 21.63 -11.28 17.62
CA PRO A 76 21.90 -9.85 17.67
C PRO A 76 22.05 -9.36 19.12
N ALA A 77 23.07 -8.54 19.38
CA ALA A 77 23.20 -7.86 20.65
C ALA A 77 22.06 -6.83 20.81
N ALA A 78 21.57 -6.65 22.03
CA ALA A 78 20.56 -5.63 22.29
C ALA A 78 21.18 -4.23 22.13
N LEU A 79 20.56 -3.39 21.31
CA LEU A 79 21.01 -2.02 21.09
C LEU A 79 20.63 -1.13 22.27
N PRO A 80 21.59 -0.49 22.97
CA PRO A 80 21.27 0.51 23.98
C PRO A 80 20.55 1.71 23.35
N LEU A 81 19.39 2.08 23.90
CA LEU A 81 18.58 3.16 23.36
C LEU A 81 17.97 4.02 24.48
N PRO A 82 18.13 5.36 24.45
CA PRO A 82 17.34 6.25 25.30
C PRO A 82 15.86 6.23 24.93
N ILE A 83 14.95 6.36 25.91
CA ILE A 83 13.49 6.39 25.64
C ILE A 83 13.14 7.51 24.64
N SER A 84 13.84 8.64 24.68
CA SER A 84 13.64 9.77 23.75
C SER A 84 13.84 9.43 22.27
N ASN A 85 14.52 8.32 21.98
CA ASN A 85 14.86 7.91 20.62
C ASN A 85 13.98 6.76 20.13
N VAL A 86 13.00 6.30 20.92
CA VAL A 86 12.02 5.29 20.50
C VAL A 86 11.24 5.81 19.29
N GLY A 87 11.18 5.00 18.23
CA GLY A 87 10.48 5.32 17.00
C GLY A 87 10.62 4.23 15.94
N GLU A 88 9.99 4.47 14.78
CA GLU A 88 9.90 3.54 13.64
C GLU A 88 11.26 3.00 13.18
N ALA A 89 12.33 3.80 13.26
CA ALA A 89 13.68 3.38 12.87
C ALA A 89 14.23 2.19 13.68
N TYR A 90 13.70 1.98 14.89
CA TYR A 90 14.09 0.89 15.79
C TYR A 90 12.98 -0.12 15.99
N GLU A 91 11.87 0.00 15.26
CA GLU A 91 10.78 -0.98 15.29
C GLU A 91 11.36 -2.38 15.01
N ALA A 92 10.81 -3.36 15.73
CA ALA A 92 11.13 -4.78 15.68
C ALA A 92 12.51 -5.20 16.21
N GLN A 93 13.40 -4.26 16.51
CA GLN A 93 14.74 -4.58 16.96
C GLN A 93 14.78 -4.97 18.44
N LEU A 94 15.77 -5.80 18.80
CA LEU A 94 16.13 -6.07 20.19
C LEU A 94 16.87 -4.87 20.80
N LEU A 95 16.27 -4.25 21.82
CA LEU A 95 16.75 -3.04 22.46
C LEU A 95 17.06 -3.26 23.95
N ARG A 96 17.86 -2.36 24.52
CA ARG A 96 18.21 -2.25 25.94
C ARG A 96 17.92 -0.82 26.43
N PHE A 97 17.16 -0.69 27.52
CA PHE A 97 16.87 0.57 28.20
C PHE A 97 17.40 0.52 29.63
N ASP A 98 18.39 1.34 29.93
CA ASP A 98 19.07 1.38 31.21
C ASP A 98 18.50 2.45 32.15
N ASN A 99 18.64 2.22 33.47
CA ASN A 99 18.23 3.14 34.53
C ASN A 99 16.77 3.61 34.45
N VAL A 100 15.84 2.70 34.14
CA VAL A 100 14.41 3.02 34.08
C VAL A 100 13.68 2.44 35.29
N THR A 101 12.59 3.08 35.70
CA THR A 101 11.77 2.60 36.83
C THR A 101 10.34 2.35 36.39
N PHE A 102 9.75 1.23 36.81
CA PHE A 102 8.32 0.97 36.62
C PHE A 102 7.49 1.92 37.48
N THR A 103 6.44 2.50 36.92
CA THR A 103 5.54 3.40 37.67
C THR A 103 4.47 2.64 38.45
N GLN A 104 4.22 1.37 38.10
CA GLN A 104 3.29 0.48 38.79
C GLN A 104 4.00 -0.41 39.80
N THR A 105 3.23 -1.00 40.73
CA THR A 105 3.69 -1.96 41.75
C THR A 105 2.83 -3.23 41.74
N GLY A 106 3.26 -4.27 42.45
CA GLY A 106 2.56 -5.56 42.52
C GLY A 106 3.33 -6.66 41.80
N ALA A 107 2.62 -7.54 41.09
CA ALA A 107 3.21 -8.57 40.25
C ALA A 107 2.79 -8.38 38.79
N PHE A 108 3.66 -8.76 37.86
CA PHE A 108 3.33 -8.71 36.44
C PHE A 108 2.19 -9.67 36.12
N ALA A 109 1.23 -9.19 35.33
CA ALA A 109 0.12 -9.95 34.80
C ALA A 109 0.34 -10.15 33.30
N GLY A 110 -0.09 -11.30 32.78
CA GLY A 110 -0.01 -11.59 31.36
C GLY A 110 -0.95 -10.68 30.55
N ASN A 111 -0.54 -10.38 29.32
CA ASN A 111 -1.26 -9.52 28.39
C ASN A 111 -1.60 -8.14 28.96
N THR A 112 -0.68 -7.56 29.74
CA THR A 112 -0.85 -6.27 30.42
C THR A 112 0.28 -5.31 30.05
N ASN A 113 -0.04 -4.02 29.94
CA ASN A 113 0.92 -2.96 29.69
C ASN A 113 1.33 -2.30 31.00
N TYR A 114 2.63 -2.12 31.16
CA TYR A 114 3.27 -1.41 32.25
C TYR A 114 4.02 -0.21 31.70
N THR A 115 4.34 0.76 32.53
CA THR A 115 5.05 1.97 32.09
C THR A 115 6.37 2.06 32.83
N VAL A 116 7.45 2.23 32.08
CA VAL A 116 8.76 2.60 32.61
C VAL A 116 9.05 4.06 32.29
N THR A 117 9.83 4.71 33.17
CA THR A 117 10.27 6.09 32.98
C THR A 117 11.75 6.26 33.30
N ASP A 118 12.41 7.14 32.55
CA ASP A 118 13.76 7.66 32.82
C ASP A 118 13.71 8.97 33.66
N GLY A 119 12.52 9.34 34.17
CA GLY A 119 12.24 10.58 34.88
C GLY A 119 11.74 11.73 34.00
N THR A 120 11.92 11.65 32.68
CA THR A 120 11.46 12.67 31.70
C THR A 120 10.50 12.09 30.67
N ASN A 121 10.86 10.94 30.11
CA ASN A 121 10.13 10.23 29.08
C ASN A 121 9.51 8.95 29.66
N THR A 122 8.57 8.37 28.93
CA THR A 122 7.94 7.10 29.31
C THR A 122 7.87 6.15 28.13
N LEU A 123 7.94 4.84 28.41
CA LEU A 123 7.78 3.78 27.43
C LEU A 123 6.84 2.70 28.00
N GLN A 124 5.97 2.16 27.15
CA GLN A 124 5.16 1.01 27.52
C GLN A 124 5.99 -0.28 27.45
N VAL A 125 5.82 -1.16 28.44
CA VAL A 125 6.39 -2.51 28.50
C VAL A 125 5.23 -3.49 28.51
N ARG A 126 5.13 -4.31 27.47
CA ARG A 126 4.08 -5.31 27.29
C ARG A 126 4.56 -6.65 27.83
N VAL A 127 3.94 -7.12 28.91
CA VAL A 127 4.15 -8.49 29.40
C VAL A 127 3.12 -9.40 28.75
N THR A 128 3.56 -10.38 27.96
CA THR A 128 2.68 -11.39 27.36
C THR A 128 2.52 -12.60 28.29
N THR A 129 1.43 -13.35 28.13
CA THR A 129 1.16 -14.57 28.92
C THR A 129 2.16 -15.69 28.70
N GLY A 130 2.92 -15.68 27.60
CA GLY A 130 3.90 -16.73 27.27
C GLY A 130 5.26 -16.56 27.96
N THR A 131 5.50 -15.41 28.59
CA THR A 131 6.76 -15.15 29.31
C THR A 131 6.70 -15.69 30.74
N ASN A 132 7.87 -16.02 31.29
CA ASN A 132 8.03 -16.34 32.71
C ASN A 132 8.08 -15.09 33.62
N LEU A 133 7.74 -13.90 33.09
CA LEU A 133 7.58 -12.68 33.89
C LEU A 133 6.26 -12.66 34.65
N VAL A 134 5.23 -13.37 34.17
CA VAL A 134 3.91 -13.39 34.83
C VAL A 134 4.04 -13.94 36.25
N GLY A 135 3.55 -13.18 37.23
CA GLY A 135 3.66 -13.49 38.65
C GLY A 135 4.96 -13.01 39.31
N VAL A 136 5.96 -12.57 38.55
CA VAL A 136 7.18 -11.95 39.10
C VAL A 136 6.81 -10.57 39.68
N ALA A 137 7.36 -10.24 40.84
CA ALA A 137 7.16 -8.93 41.46
C ALA A 137 7.71 -7.82 40.56
N ILE A 138 6.95 -6.74 40.40
CA ILE A 138 7.36 -5.56 39.65
C ILE A 138 8.47 -4.87 40.45
N PRO A 139 9.66 -4.66 39.87
CA PRO A 139 10.75 -3.98 40.55
C PRO A 139 10.37 -2.56 40.97
N THR A 140 10.69 -2.21 42.22
CA THR A 140 10.46 -0.86 42.79
C THR A 140 11.70 0.02 42.79
N VAL A 141 12.79 -0.49 42.20
CA VAL A 141 14.09 0.17 42.05
C VAL A 141 14.42 0.28 40.56
N PRO A 142 15.38 1.14 40.17
CA PRO A 142 15.83 1.21 38.78
C PRO A 142 16.28 -0.15 38.23
N VAL A 143 15.90 -0.41 36.99
CA VAL A 143 16.18 -1.64 36.24
C VAL A 143 16.76 -1.34 34.87
N THR A 144 17.45 -2.33 34.31
CA THR A 144 17.67 -2.42 32.86
C THR A 144 16.60 -3.33 32.28
N VAL A 145 15.94 -2.86 31.23
CA VAL A 145 14.91 -3.62 30.51
C VAL A 145 15.38 -3.90 29.09
N PHE A 146 15.36 -5.17 28.71
CA PHE A 146 15.57 -5.63 27.34
C PHE A 146 14.24 -6.00 26.69
N GLY A 147 14.17 -5.95 25.37
CA GLY A 147 13.01 -6.47 24.66
C GLY A 147 12.95 -6.05 23.21
N LEU A 148 11.95 -6.55 22.51
CA LEU A 148 11.70 -6.22 21.12
C LEU A 148 10.79 -5.00 21.07
N LEU A 149 11.14 -3.98 20.31
CA LEU A 149 10.26 -2.81 20.15
C LEU A 149 9.11 -3.16 19.19
N GLY A 150 7.92 -3.43 19.72
CA GLY A 150 6.72 -3.61 18.90
C GLY A 150 5.83 -2.37 18.92
N GLN A 151 4.74 -2.43 18.17
CA GLN A 151 3.75 -1.37 18.10
C GLN A 151 2.33 -1.93 18.11
N PHE A 152 1.43 -1.24 18.81
CA PHE A 152 -0.01 -1.49 18.74
C PHE A 152 -0.74 -0.17 19.01
N ASN A 153 -0.85 0.63 17.95
CA ASN A 153 -1.19 2.07 17.94
C ASN A 153 -0.15 2.97 18.63
N THR A 154 0.60 2.44 19.60
CA THR A 154 1.74 3.08 20.26
C THR A 154 2.89 2.10 20.40
N PHE A 155 4.13 2.60 20.45
CA PHE A 155 5.32 1.78 20.74
C PHE A 155 5.24 1.12 22.11
N GLN A 156 5.65 -0.14 22.17
CA GLN A 156 5.74 -0.93 23.38
C GLN A 156 6.92 -1.88 23.29
N LEU A 157 7.67 -2.01 24.38
CA LEU A 157 8.77 -2.97 24.49
C LEU A 157 8.21 -4.32 24.93
N LEU A 158 8.63 -5.41 24.28
CA LEU A 158 8.24 -6.78 24.61
C LEU A 158 9.45 -7.53 25.19
N PRO A 159 9.60 -7.58 26.53
CA PRO A 159 10.55 -8.49 27.17
C PRO A 159 10.20 -9.94 26.84
N ARG A 160 11.22 -10.78 26.65
CA ARG A 160 11.07 -12.20 26.28
C ARG A 160 10.95 -13.06 27.53
N ASP A 161 11.76 -12.78 28.53
CA ASP A 161 11.77 -13.56 29.77
C ASP A 161 12.24 -12.72 30.97
N ALA A 162 12.24 -13.31 32.16
CA ALA A 162 12.62 -12.62 33.40
C ALA A 162 14.06 -12.09 33.41
N ASN A 163 14.94 -12.61 32.55
CA ASN A 163 16.31 -12.08 32.41
C ASN A 163 16.35 -10.80 31.56
N ASP A 164 15.24 -10.42 30.93
CA ASP A 164 15.11 -9.15 30.23
C ASP A 164 14.68 -8.01 31.19
N VAL A 165 14.45 -8.28 32.48
CA VAL A 165 14.20 -7.25 33.51
C VAL A 165 15.14 -7.49 34.68
N ILE A 166 16.27 -6.79 34.70
CA ILE A 166 17.32 -6.99 35.70
C ILE A 166 17.58 -5.72 36.50
N PRO A 167 18.03 -5.81 37.76
CA PRO A 167 18.44 -4.64 38.53
C PRO A 167 19.45 -3.80 37.76
N TYR A 168 19.23 -2.48 37.70
CA TYR A 168 20.18 -1.59 37.06
C TYR A 168 21.43 -1.48 37.92
N VAL A 169 22.59 -1.68 37.29
CA VAL A 169 23.88 -1.41 37.91
C VAL A 169 24.49 -0.24 37.17
N ALA A 170 24.61 0.89 37.85
CA ALA A 170 25.18 2.08 37.25
C ALA A 170 26.62 1.78 36.79
N PRO A 171 26.93 2.03 35.50
CA PRO A 171 28.28 1.84 35.00
C PRO A 171 29.22 2.80 35.70
N ASN A 172 30.48 2.39 35.87
CA ASN A 172 31.48 3.24 36.48
C ASN A 172 31.72 4.50 35.63
N LYS A 173 31.67 4.36 34.30
CA LYS A 173 31.80 5.43 33.32
C LYS A 173 30.90 5.03 32.17
N GLU A 174 30.19 5.99 31.59
CA GLU A 174 29.32 5.77 30.44
C GLU A 174 29.17 7.09 29.70
N ILE A 175 29.69 7.16 28.48
CA ILE A 175 29.62 8.36 27.65
C ILE A 175 28.27 8.44 26.93
N ASN A 176 27.69 9.64 26.88
CA ASN A 176 26.54 9.91 26.02
C ASN A 176 26.72 11.25 25.32
N VAL A 177 26.31 11.36 24.06
CA VAL A 177 26.47 12.56 23.26
C VAL A 177 25.12 13.13 22.87
N LYS A 178 24.94 14.43 23.13
CA LYS A 178 23.77 15.20 22.70
C LYS A 178 24.14 16.29 21.71
N ILE A 179 23.32 16.46 20.69
CA ILE A 179 23.41 17.58 19.75
C ILE A 179 22.04 18.22 19.64
N GLY A 180 21.94 19.54 19.89
CA GLY A 180 20.64 20.22 19.98
C GLY A 180 19.72 19.67 21.07
N GLY A 181 20.29 19.06 22.12
CA GLY A 181 19.54 18.42 23.22
C GLY A 181 19.07 16.99 22.93
N VAL A 182 19.25 16.48 21.72
CA VAL A 182 18.86 15.13 21.29
C VAL A 182 20.04 14.17 21.44
N ASN A 183 19.81 12.95 21.95
CA ASN A 183 20.83 11.91 22.05
C ASN A 183 21.20 11.37 20.66
N TYR A 184 22.49 11.30 20.35
CA TYR A 184 23.03 10.66 19.15
C TYR A 184 23.86 9.45 19.56
N LEU A 185 23.50 8.27 19.07
CA LEU A 185 24.25 7.05 19.32
C LEU A 185 25.57 7.05 18.54
N THR A 186 26.58 6.36 19.06
CA THR A 186 27.84 6.16 18.33
C THR A 186 27.60 5.49 16.98
N GLY A 187 28.33 5.92 15.95
CA GLY A 187 28.19 5.50 14.55
C GLY A 187 27.07 6.20 13.76
N THR A 188 26.18 6.95 14.42
CA THR A 188 25.08 7.64 13.72
C THR A 188 25.55 8.88 12.96
N GLN A 189 24.73 9.32 12.02
CA GLN A 189 24.97 10.52 11.25
C GLN A 189 24.26 11.72 11.85
N TYR A 190 24.97 12.84 11.98
CA TYR A 190 24.44 14.15 12.26
C TYR A 190 24.52 15.05 11.02
N VAL A 191 23.39 15.64 10.64
CA VAL A 191 23.34 16.64 9.57
C VAL A 191 23.72 18.00 10.15
N VAL A 192 24.95 18.44 9.85
CA VAL A 192 25.44 19.78 10.19
C VAL A 192 24.72 20.82 9.33
N GLY A 193 24.38 20.48 8.08
CA GLY A 193 23.79 21.41 7.12
C GLY A 193 24.78 22.54 6.83
N THR A 194 24.31 23.79 6.87
CA THR A 194 25.12 25.00 6.68
C THR A 194 25.47 25.70 8.00
N ASN A 195 25.25 25.06 9.14
CA ASN A 195 25.50 25.67 10.45
C ASN A 195 26.99 25.91 10.66
N ALA A 196 27.39 27.16 10.87
CA ALA A 196 28.78 27.50 11.14
C ALA A 196 29.27 26.96 12.48
N VAL A 197 28.39 26.89 13.49
CA VAL A 197 28.69 26.41 14.83
C VAL A 197 27.61 25.46 15.31
N THR A 198 28.01 24.26 15.70
CA THR A 198 27.15 23.28 16.37
C THR A 198 27.68 23.01 17.77
N SER A 199 26.83 23.14 18.79
CA SER A 199 27.16 22.73 20.16
C SER A 199 26.86 21.26 20.36
N VAL A 200 27.83 20.54 20.92
CA VAL A 200 27.73 19.12 21.28
C VAL A 200 27.97 19.00 22.78
N THR A 201 27.07 18.32 23.47
CA THR A 201 27.18 18.06 24.90
C THR A 201 27.60 16.63 25.12
N ILE A 202 28.74 16.43 25.76
CA ILE A 202 29.18 15.13 26.28
C ILE A 202 28.63 15.00 27.70
N GLN A 203 27.99 13.88 27.98
CA GLN A 203 27.53 13.52 29.31
C GLN A 203 28.28 12.29 29.80
N ASN A 204 28.58 12.25 31.09
CA ASN A 204 28.95 11.02 31.77
C ASN A 204 27.73 10.56 32.58
N ILE A 205 27.03 9.54 32.10
CA ILE A 205 25.85 8.98 32.79
C ILE A 205 26.25 7.89 33.81
N GLY A 206 27.54 7.57 33.91
CA GLY A 206 28.12 6.75 34.97
C GLY A 206 28.35 7.51 36.27
N ILE A 207 28.78 6.79 37.30
CA ILE A 207 28.97 7.33 38.67
C ILE A 207 30.41 7.79 38.98
N GLY A 208 31.40 7.26 38.26
CA GLY A 208 32.81 7.59 38.40
C GLY A 208 33.23 8.72 37.46
N ASN A 209 34.51 9.08 37.50
CA ASN A 209 35.07 10.09 36.61
C ASN A 209 35.31 9.51 35.21
N LEU A 210 34.72 10.12 34.18
CA LEU A 210 34.99 9.84 32.77
C LEU A 210 36.10 10.79 32.29
N THR A 211 37.21 10.23 31.79
CA THR A 211 38.29 10.99 31.18
C THR A 211 38.05 11.07 29.68
N VAL A 212 37.74 12.26 29.18
CA VAL A 212 37.68 12.50 27.73
C VAL A 212 39.06 12.96 27.28
N SER A 213 39.77 12.07 26.60
CA SER A 213 41.19 12.22 26.25
C SER A 213 41.44 13.00 24.96
N GLY A 214 40.37 13.33 24.22
CA GLY A 214 40.42 14.26 23.09
C GLY A 214 39.21 14.14 22.17
N ALA A 215 39.01 15.15 21.33
CA ALA A 215 38.05 15.13 20.24
C ALA A 215 38.77 15.54 18.95
N GLY A 216 38.53 14.80 17.86
CA GLY A 216 39.21 15.04 16.59
C GLY A 216 38.32 14.72 15.39
N PHE A 217 38.71 15.24 14.23
CA PHE A 217 38.00 15.02 12.97
C PHE A 217 38.83 14.17 12.02
N SER A 218 38.17 13.27 11.31
CA SER A 218 38.74 12.49 10.21
C SER A 218 37.77 12.46 9.01
N GLY A 219 38.19 11.85 7.91
CA GLY A 219 37.41 11.79 6.66
C GLY A 219 37.84 12.82 5.60
N THR A 220 37.13 12.81 4.47
CA THR A 220 37.50 13.54 3.24
C THR A 220 37.59 15.05 3.42
N ASN A 221 36.66 15.65 4.18
CA ASN A 221 36.58 17.09 4.41
C ASN A 221 36.93 17.46 5.87
N ALA A 222 37.70 16.62 6.57
CA ALA A 222 37.99 16.79 8.00
C ALA A 222 38.56 18.18 8.35
N SER A 223 39.38 18.76 7.47
CA SER A 223 39.99 20.09 7.67
C SER A 223 38.99 21.25 7.72
N GLU A 224 37.75 21.02 7.27
CA GLU A 224 36.67 22.01 7.31
C GLU A 224 35.94 22.01 8.66
N PHE A 225 36.22 21.01 9.51
CA PHE A 225 35.66 20.88 10.85
C PHE A 225 36.76 21.12 11.88
N THR A 226 36.50 22.02 12.83
CA THR A 226 37.42 22.31 13.93
C THR A 226 36.68 22.33 15.25
N THR A 227 37.40 22.13 16.35
CA THR A 227 36.83 22.15 17.70
C THR A 227 37.80 22.86 18.63
N THR A 228 37.27 23.54 19.64
CA THR A 228 38.06 24.16 20.72
C THR A 228 38.18 23.24 21.94
N PHE A 229 37.83 21.97 21.80
CA PHE A 229 37.82 21.02 22.90
C PHE A 229 39.21 20.78 23.49
N THR A 230 39.30 20.79 24.82
CA THR A 230 40.49 20.38 25.57
C THR A 230 40.16 19.19 26.44
N ASN A 231 41.13 18.30 26.63
CA ASN A 231 41.01 17.12 27.48
C ASN A 231 40.49 17.51 28.87
N GLN A 232 39.54 16.72 29.37
CA GLN A 232 38.89 17.04 30.63
C GLN A 232 38.35 15.78 31.31
N ILE A 233 38.15 15.91 32.62
CA ILE A 233 37.53 14.89 33.45
C ILE A 233 36.11 15.34 33.74
N ILE A 234 35.14 14.51 33.36
CA ILE A 234 33.72 14.74 33.61
C ILE A 234 33.33 13.86 34.80
N GLY A 235 32.99 14.49 35.93
CA GLY A 235 32.51 13.76 37.10
C GLY A 235 31.22 12.98 36.78
N GLY A 236 30.89 11.98 37.62
CA GLY A 236 29.67 11.20 37.44
C GLY A 236 28.41 12.08 37.39
N ASN A 237 27.49 11.77 36.48
CA ASN A 237 26.33 12.60 36.10
C ASN A 237 26.66 14.03 35.61
N GLY A 238 27.94 14.32 35.37
CA GLY A 238 28.41 15.60 34.87
C GLY A 238 28.25 15.73 33.36
N THR A 239 28.44 16.96 32.87
CA THR A 239 28.44 17.25 31.45
C THR A 239 29.60 18.17 31.10
N ALA A 240 29.98 18.15 29.83
CA ALA A 240 30.85 19.14 29.25
C ALA A 240 30.48 19.40 27.80
N ASN A 241 30.89 20.54 27.26
CA ASN A 241 30.54 20.94 25.91
C ASN A 241 31.77 20.95 25.01
N LEU A 242 31.56 20.59 23.75
CA LEU A 242 32.46 20.87 22.65
C LEU A 242 31.69 21.59 21.56
N THR A 243 32.41 22.35 20.75
CA THR A 243 31.85 22.99 19.55
C THR A 243 32.41 22.32 18.31
N ILE A 244 31.56 22.11 17.32
CA ILE A 244 31.97 21.85 15.95
C ILE A 244 31.85 23.18 15.22
N GLN A 245 32.99 23.72 14.79
CA GLN A 245 33.06 24.85 13.88
C GLN A 245 33.21 24.30 12.47
N PHE A 246 32.24 24.57 11.61
CA PHE A 246 32.22 24.13 10.22
C PHE A 246 32.47 25.34 9.30
N ASN A 247 33.56 25.27 8.54
CA ASN A 247 33.99 26.30 7.60
C ASN A 247 34.22 25.66 6.22
N PRO A 248 33.16 25.47 5.42
CA PRO A 248 33.28 24.80 4.12
C PRO A 248 34.19 25.58 3.17
N THR A 249 35.12 24.88 2.52
CA THR A 249 36.06 25.48 1.55
C THR A 249 35.59 25.38 0.11
N GLY A 250 34.44 24.75 -0.14
CA GLY A 250 33.82 24.69 -1.46
C GLY A 250 32.34 24.27 -1.41
N ASN A 251 31.82 23.88 -2.57
CA ASN A 251 30.42 23.54 -2.83
C ASN A 251 30.07 22.06 -2.59
N GLY A 252 28.78 21.73 -2.47
CA GLY A 252 28.31 20.35 -2.36
C GLY A 252 28.45 19.72 -0.96
N SER A 253 28.26 18.41 -0.90
CA SER A 253 28.33 17.61 0.35
C SER A 253 29.73 17.61 0.95
N ARG A 254 29.82 17.86 2.26
CA ARG A 254 31.06 17.90 3.05
C ARG A 254 30.99 16.85 4.15
N PHE A 255 31.80 15.81 4.04
CA PHE A 255 31.79 14.69 4.96
C PHE A 255 32.97 14.74 5.92
N GLY A 256 32.67 14.52 7.19
CA GLY A 256 33.67 14.35 8.24
C GLY A 256 33.19 13.35 9.28
N THR A 257 34.08 12.96 10.18
CA THR A 257 33.75 12.09 11.30
C THR A 257 34.34 12.70 12.55
N LEU A 258 33.49 13.03 13.52
CA LEU A 258 33.91 13.41 14.86
C LEU A 258 34.17 12.15 15.69
N THR A 259 35.35 12.03 16.27
CA THR A 259 35.69 10.98 17.23
C THR A 259 36.02 11.61 18.58
N ILE A 260 35.27 11.22 19.61
CA ILE A 260 35.51 11.61 21.00
C ILE A 260 36.11 10.40 21.71
N ASN A 261 37.37 10.50 22.10
CA ASN A 261 38.07 9.42 22.78
C ASN A 261 37.87 9.55 24.28
N SER A 262 37.53 8.44 24.93
CA SER A 262 37.33 8.39 26.38
C SER A 262 37.89 7.10 26.99
N ASP A 263 37.91 7.03 28.32
CA ASP A 263 38.26 5.82 29.07
C ASP A 263 37.03 4.99 29.48
N ASP A 264 35.92 5.18 28.76
CA ASP A 264 34.79 4.27 28.74
C ASP A 264 35.12 3.02 27.90
N ALA A 265 34.90 1.83 28.41
CA ALA A 265 35.54 0.62 27.87
C ALA A 265 34.83 0.04 26.64
N ASP A 266 33.51 0.09 26.63
CA ASP A 266 32.66 -0.34 25.52
C ASP A 266 32.45 0.76 24.47
N GLU A 267 32.66 2.03 24.82
CA GLU A 267 32.53 3.18 23.92
C GLU A 267 33.78 4.10 23.92
N ALA A 268 34.97 3.50 23.98
CA ALA A 268 36.26 4.20 24.07
C ALA A 268 36.49 5.24 22.95
N ALA A 269 35.88 5.01 21.78
CA ALA A 269 35.80 5.97 20.69
C ALA A 269 34.32 6.20 20.33
N TYR A 270 33.77 7.32 20.78
CA TYR A 270 32.42 7.74 20.41
C TYR A 270 32.45 8.45 19.06
N VAL A 271 31.77 7.89 18.07
CA VAL A 271 31.88 8.32 16.68
C VAL A 271 30.57 8.97 16.22
N ILE A 272 30.64 10.17 15.67
CA ILE A 272 29.51 10.82 14.99
C ILE A 272 29.92 11.14 13.55
N ASN A 273 29.19 10.60 12.58
CA ASN A 273 29.40 10.93 11.16
C ASN A 273 28.75 12.28 10.86
N LEU A 274 29.47 13.19 10.21
CA LEU A 274 29.02 14.56 9.93
C LEU A 274 28.71 14.73 8.45
N TYR A 275 27.52 15.23 8.16
CA TYR A 275 27.09 15.65 6.82
C TYR A 275 26.88 17.17 6.82
N GLY A 276 27.88 17.91 6.35
CA GLY A 276 27.81 19.35 6.09
C GLY A 276 27.49 19.67 4.63
N ILE A 277 27.04 20.90 4.40
CA ILE A 277 26.69 21.43 3.08
C ILE A 277 27.56 22.65 2.78
N GLY A 278 28.15 22.66 1.59
CA GLY A 278 29.08 23.68 1.13
C GLY A 278 28.44 25.02 0.79
N ASN A 279 29.25 25.88 0.17
CA ASN A 279 28.94 27.30 -0.07
C ASN A 279 27.75 27.56 -1.02
N ASP A 280 27.29 26.57 -1.76
CA ASP A 280 26.14 26.64 -2.66
C ASP A 280 24.82 26.19 -2.03
N ASN A 281 24.83 25.83 -0.74
CA ASN A 281 23.64 25.44 0.02
C ASN A 281 22.86 24.26 -0.60
N ILE A 282 23.53 23.38 -1.33
CA ILE A 282 22.97 22.14 -1.87
C ILE A 282 24.02 21.02 -1.77
N ALA A 283 23.57 19.77 -1.70
CA ALA A 283 24.44 18.60 -1.68
C ALA A 283 25.17 18.41 -3.02
N SER A 284 26.14 17.49 -3.05
CA SER A 284 26.84 17.13 -4.29
C SER A 284 25.92 16.34 -5.22
N GLN A 285 25.68 16.82 -6.44
CA GLN A 285 24.85 16.10 -7.42
C GLN A 285 25.41 14.69 -7.71
N PRO A 286 24.57 13.65 -7.85
CA PRO A 286 25.01 12.36 -8.36
C PRO A 286 25.64 12.46 -9.77
N ALA A 287 26.73 11.73 -9.99
CA ALA A 287 27.41 11.69 -11.28
C ALA A 287 26.65 10.88 -12.34
N ALA A 288 25.84 9.90 -11.91
CA ALA A 288 25.07 9.01 -12.78
C ALA A 288 23.65 8.77 -12.27
N GLN A 289 22.72 8.51 -13.19
CA GLN A 289 21.39 7.99 -12.88
C GLN A 289 21.44 6.50 -12.55
N ALA A 290 20.36 5.98 -11.98
CA ALA A 290 20.07 4.54 -11.99
C ALA A 290 20.00 4.00 -13.43
N THR A 291 20.10 2.68 -13.59
CA THR A 291 19.95 1.99 -14.89
C THR A 291 19.06 0.76 -14.77
N GLY A 292 18.70 0.14 -15.89
CA GLY A 292 18.04 -1.18 -15.90
C GLY A 292 16.68 -1.21 -15.19
N LEU A 293 15.75 -0.35 -15.59
CA LEU A 293 14.38 -0.37 -15.07
C LEU A 293 13.64 -1.62 -15.59
N VAL A 294 13.12 -2.42 -14.68
CA VAL A 294 12.38 -3.66 -14.96
C VAL A 294 11.02 -3.59 -14.28
N PHE A 295 9.99 -4.07 -14.97
CA PHE A 295 8.64 -4.22 -14.45
C PHE A 295 8.31 -5.69 -14.22
N SER A 296 7.68 -5.99 -13.09
CA SER A 296 7.23 -7.33 -12.72
C SER A 296 5.85 -7.30 -12.09
N ASN A 297 5.22 -8.47 -11.92
CA ASN A 297 3.89 -8.60 -11.33
C ASN A 297 2.86 -7.66 -12.01
N VAL A 298 2.97 -7.51 -13.33
CA VAL A 298 2.08 -6.65 -14.12
C VAL A 298 0.71 -7.31 -14.20
N LYS A 299 -0.27 -6.68 -13.58
CA LYS A 299 -1.67 -7.11 -13.46
C LYS A 299 -2.59 -5.97 -13.86
N ALA A 300 -3.89 -6.20 -13.87
CA ALA A 300 -4.88 -5.15 -14.12
C ALA A 300 -4.91 -4.07 -13.03
N TYR A 301 -4.50 -4.43 -11.81
CA TYR A 301 -4.62 -3.60 -10.60
C TYR A 301 -3.28 -3.30 -9.93
N ALA A 302 -2.16 -3.77 -10.48
CA ALA A 302 -0.84 -3.61 -9.86
C ALA A 302 0.30 -3.81 -10.86
N PHE A 303 1.46 -3.23 -10.55
CA PHE A 303 2.76 -3.66 -11.04
C PHE A 303 3.84 -3.27 -10.03
N ASN A 304 5.00 -3.91 -10.13
CA ASN A 304 6.19 -3.57 -9.38
C ASN A 304 7.26 -3.05 -10.35
N GLY A 305 8.05 -2.08 -9.90
CA GLY A 305 9.22 -1.60 -10.62
C GLY A 305 10.48 -1.82 -9.79
N SER A 306 11.57 -2.18 -10.45
CA SER A 306 12.91 -2.23 -9.83
C SER A 306 13.97 -1.72 -10.80
N PHE A 307 15.09 -1.26 -10.26
CA PHE A 307 16.19 -0.73 -11.07
C PHE A 307 17.55 -1.05 -10.44
N THR A 308 18.60 -0.93 -11.26
CA THR A 308 19.99 -1.03 -10.82
C THR A 308 20.43 0.33 -10.26
N PRO A 309 20.93 0.40 -9.00
CA PRO A 309 21.33 1.66 -8.38
C PRO A 309 22.53 2.31 -9.09
N SER A 310 22.59 3.63 -9.02
CA SER A 310 23.79 4.42 -9.27
C SER A 310 24.73 4.31 -8.07
N THR A 311 26.04 4.15 -8.33
CA THR A 311 27.06 4.09 -7.26
C THR A 311 27.35 5.44 -6.63
N THR A 312 26.80 6.54 -7.18
CA THR A 312 27.04 7.92 -6.70
C THR A 312 25.79 8.58 -6.15
N ALA A 313 24.67 7.84 -6.06
CA ALA A 313 23.40 8.34 -5.57
C ALA A 313 23.10 7.78 -4.19
N GLU A 314 22.68 8.64 -3.27
CA GLU A 314 22.20 8.29 -1.94
C GLU A 314 20.73 7.85 -2.01
N ASN A 315 19.94 8.52 -2.85
CA ASN A 315 18.50 8.33 -2.92
C ASN A 315 17.95 8.46 -4.36
N TYR A 316 16.70 8.06 -4.53
CA TYR A 316 15.95 8.17 -5.77
C TYR A 316 14.58 8.75 -5.54
N VAL A 317 14.09 9.55 -6.50
CA VAL A 317 12.68 9.91 -6.60
C VAL A 317 12.10 9.25 -7.86
N VAL A 318 11.03 8.49 -7.67
CA VAL A 318 10.31 7.78 -8.74
C VAL A 318 9.02 8.53 -9.02
N VAL A 319 8.94 9.10 -10.21
CA VAL A 319 7.77 9.82 -10.71
C VAL A 319 7.03 8.93 -11.71
N TRP A 320 5.71 8.85 -11.60
CA TRP A 320 4.86 8.14 -12.53
C TRP A 320 3.74 9.02 -13.06
N SER A 321 3.35 8.79 -14.31
CA SER A 321 2.25 9.47 -14.99
C SER A 321 1.46 8.45 -15.81
N ASN A 322 0.19 8.75 -16.09
CA ASN A 322 -0.68 7.88 -16.87
C ASN A 322 -0.99 8.54 -18.23
N GLY A 323 -0.82 7.79 -19.32
CA GLY A 323 -1.19 8.18 -20.69
C GLY A 323 -0.17 9.01 -21.46
N ALA A 324 0.79 9.65 -20.80
CA ALA A 324 1.88 10.39 -21.46
C ALA A 324 3.17 10.32 -20.63
N PRO A 325 4.36 10.44 -21.25
CA PRO A 325 5.63 10.50 -20.53
C PRO A 325 5.64 11.58 -19.43
N VAL A 326 6.42 11.33 -18.37
CA VAL A 326 6.60 12.31 -17.28
C VAL A 326 7.18 13.60 -17.86
N SER A 327 6.49 14.71 -17.63
CA SER A 327 6.95 16.06 -17.92
C SER A 327 7.49 16.72 -16.65
N GLY A 328 8.45 17.61 -16.80
CA GLY A 328 9.11 18.26 -15.67
C GLY A 328 10.17 17.41 -14.98
N ALA A 329 10.92 18.06 -14.10
CA ALA A 329 12.00 17.46 -13.32
C ALA A 329 11.93 18.00 -11.87
N PRO A 330 12.43 17.24 -10.88
CA PRO A 330 12.56 17.73 -9.51
C PRO A 330 13.47 18.97 -9.45
N VAL A 331 13.27 19.80 -8.43
CA VAL A 331 14.01 21.04 -8.19
C VAL A 331 14.99 20.86 -7.03
N ASP A 332 16.23 21.31 -7.21
CA ASP A 332 17.26 21.27 -6.17
C ASP A 332 16.84 22.09 -4.92
N GLY A 333 17.25 21.62 -3.75
CA GLY A 333 16.90 22.17 -2.43
C GLY A 333 15.44 21.91 -2.00
N THR A 334 14.66 21.19 -2.81
CA THR A 334 13.26 20.87 -2.49
C THR A 334 13.13 19.46 -1.93
N THR A 335 12.66 19.34 -0.70
CA THR A 335 12.24 18.05 -0.15
C THR A 335 10.87 17.67 -0.65
N TYR A 336 10.81 16.57 -1.41
CA TYR A 336 9.57 15.98 -1.85
C TYR A 336 9.11 14.84 -0.93
N GLN A 337 7.82 14.54 -0.98
CA GLN A 337 7.20 13.41 -0.33
C GLN A 337 6.44 12.55 -1.35
N ARG A 338 6.19 11.29 -1.00
CA ARG A 338 5.30 10.42 -1.79
C ARG A 338 3.97 11.14 -2.02
N GLY A 339 3.48 11.08 -3.26
CA GLY A 339 2.22 11.72 -3.66
C GLY A 339 2.33 13.18 -4.12
N ASP A 340 3.48 13.85 -3.91
CA ASP A 340 3.73 15.17 -4.49
C ASP A 340 3.80 15.11 -6.03
N ILE A 341 3.63 16.26 -6.67
CA ILE A 341 3.51 16.39 -8.13
C ILE A 341 4.78 17.00 -8.71
N ILE A 342 5.28 16.41 -9.79
CA ILE A 342 6.36 16.93 -10.63
C ILE A 342 5.84 16.94 -12.07
N GLY A 343 5.63 18.14 -12.62
CA GLY A 343 4.98 18.34 -13.93
C GLY A 343 3.63 17.64 -14.03
N ASN A 344 3.48 16.69 -14.95
CA ASN A 344 2.25 15.87 -15.07
C ASN A 344 2.27 14.58 -14.23
N GLY A 345 3.39 14.28 -13.57
CA GLY A 345 3.59 13.05 -12.83
C GLY A 345 3.42 13.23 -11.33
N LYS A 346 3.14 12.12 -10.64
CA LYS A 346 3.09 12.01 -9.19
C LYS A 346 4.29 11.22 -8.69
N ILE A 347 4.75 11.47 -7.48
CA ILE A 347 5.81 10.67 -6.86
C ILE A 347 5.23 9.36 -6.32
N ALA A 348 5.66 8.23 -6.87
CA ALA A 348 5.32 6.89 -6.39
C ALA A 348 6.21 6.46 -5.22
N TYR A 349 7.46 6.90 -5.21
CA TYR A 349 8.45 6.53 -4.19
C TYR A 349 9.54 7.61 -4.07
N ILE A 350 10.05 7.80 -2.85
CA ILE A 350 11.25 8.57 -2.57
C ILE A 350 12.06 7.89 -1.46
N GLY A 351 13.38 7.75 -1.67
CA GLY A 351 14.30 7.15 -0.69
C GLY A 351 15.40 6.30 -1.33
N PRO A 352 16.16 5.51 -0.53
CA PRO A 352 17.32 4.78 -1.00
C PRO A 352 16.99 3.43 -1.67
N ALA A 353 15.76 2.93 -1.54
CA ALA A 353 15.39 1.63 -2.09
C ALA A 353 15.35 1.67 -3.62
N THR A 354 15.69 0.53 -4.23
CA THR A 354 15.75 0.36 -5.68
C THR A 354 14.54 -0.36 -6.26
N SER A 355 13.48 -0.48 -5.47
CA SER A 355 12.20 -1.06 -5.88
C SER A 355 11.05 -0.20 -5.39
N PHE A 356 9.95 -0.20 -6.16
CA PHE A 356 8.76 0.60 -5.88
C PHE A 356 7.49 -0.11 -6.36
N ALA A 357 6.36 0.28 -5.78
CA ALA A 357 5.04 -0.03 -6.30
C ALA A 357 4.14 1.20 -6.17
N PRO A 358 3.59 1.71 -7.28
CA PRO A 358 2.59 2.77 -7.21
C PRO A 358 1.29 2.22 -6.61
N ARG A 359 0.56 3.09 -5.91
CA ARG A 359 -0.82 2.80 -5.48
C ARG A 359 -1.79 3.10 -6.61
N HIS A 360 -2.93 2.41 -6.58
CA HIS A 360 -4.08 2.67 -7.44
C HIS A 360 -3.77 2.56 -8.95
N VAL A 361 -3.21 1.42 -9.33
CA VAL A 361 -3.13 0.99 -10.73
C VAL A 361 -4.50 0.48 -11.16
N ILE A 362 -4.97 0.89 -12.34
CA ILE A 362 -6.25 0.46 -12.92
C ILE A 362 -6.01 -0.14 -14.31
N ALA A 363 -6.98 -0.86 -14.87
CA ALA A 363 -6.79 -1.75 -16.02
C ALA A 363 -6.56 -0.98 -17.32
N ASN A 364 -5.89 -1.59 -18.29
CA ASN A 364 -5.68 -1.03 -19.64
C ASN A 364 -5.03 0.37 -19.68
N GLN A 365 -4.28 0.74 -18.65
CA GLN A 365 -3.62 2.04 -18.57
C GLN A 365 -2.14 1.90 -18.90
N THR A 366 -1.59 2.90 -19.60
CA THR A 366 -0.16 2.98 -19.87
C THR A 366 0.49 3.96 -18.92
N TYR A 367 1.40 3.47 -18.08
CA TYR A 367 2.12 4.24 -17.09
C TYR A 367 3.55 4.49 -17.53
N HIS A 368 3.95 5.76 -17.45
CA HIS A 368 5.31 6.20 -17.75
C HIS A 368 6.02 6.56 -16.46
N ILE A 369 7.22 6.02 -16.29
CA ILE A 369 8.08 6.19 -15.11
C ILE A 369 9.30 7.03 -15.47
N ALA A 370 9.68 7.92 -14.58
CA ALA A 370 10.98 8.58 -14.56
C ALA A 370 11.62 8.44 -13.16
N VAL A 371 12.84 7.95 -13.11
CA VAL A 371 13.63 7.81 -11.88
C VAL A 371 14.77 8.81 -11.93
N TYR A 372 14.80 9.71 -10.95
CA TYR A 372 15.86 10.70 -10.77
C TYR A 372 16.69 10.34 -9.54
N ALA A 373 18.00 10.19 -9.73
CA ALA A 373 18.95 10.06 -8.64
C ALA A 373 19.15 11.42 -7.95
N PHE A 374 19.29 11.42 -6.62
CA PHE A 374 19.67 12.60 -5.87
C PHE A 374 20.52 12.25 -4.64
N ASN A 375 21.25 13.25 -4.17
CA ASN A 375 21.98 13.22 -2.90
C ASN A 375 21.48 14.35 -2.01
N GLY A 376 21.75 14.23 -0.71
CA GLY A 376 21.56 15.31 0.23
C GLY A 376 20.46 15.04 1.25
N PRO A 377 20.60 15.60 2.46
CA PRO A 377 19.56 15.59 3.47
C PRO A 377 18.42 16.57 3.11
N ALA A 378 17.32 16.48 3.85
CA ALA A 378 16.16 17.35 3.68
C ALA A 378 16.52 18.84 3.67
N GLY A 379 16.04 19.56 2.66
CA GLY A 379 16.28 20.98 2.41
C GLY A 379 17.54 21.29 1.62
N PHE A 380 18.37 20.28 1.33
CA PHE A 380 19.65 20.42 0.64
C PHE A 380 19.80 19.44 -0.53
N GLU A 381 18.71 18.81 -0.97
CA GLU A 381 18.73 17.79 -2.01
C GLU A 381 19.27 18.34 -3.34
N ASN A 382 20.11 17.57 -4.02
CA ASN A 382 20.61 17.90 -5.36
C ASN A 382 20.26 16.78 -6.33
N TYR A 383 19.32 17.06 -7.22
CA TYR A 383 18.75 16.12 -8.16
C TYR A 383 19.53 16.13 -9.47
N ARG A 384 19.89 14.95 -9.96
CA ARG A 384 20.36 14.81 -11.33
C ARG A 384 19.14 14.84 -12.26
N THR A 385 18.88 15.98 -12.90
CA THR A 385 17.71 16.16 -13.77
C THR A 385 17.94 15.74 -15.23
N ALA A 386 19.21 15.66 -15.66
CA ALA A 386 19.55 15.26 -17.02
C ALA A 386 19.38 13.74 -17.23
N ALA A 387 18.75 13.38 -18.35
CA ALA A 387 18.58 12.01 -18.85
C ALA A 387 18.13 11.01 -17.76
N PRO A 388 17.00 11.23 -17.07
CA PRO A 388 16.50 10.30 -16.05
C PRO A 388 16.29 8.90 -16.63
N LEU A 389 16.37 7.89 -15.77
CA LEU A 389 16.00 6.53 -16.16
C LEU A 389 14.49 6.50 -16.39
N THR A 390 14.08 6.19 -17.61
CA THR A 390 12.67 6.12 -17.99
C THR A 390 12.24 4.72 -18.38
N GLY A 391 10.96 4.42 -18.23
CA GLY A 391 10.36 3.18 -18.67
C GLY A 391 8.85 3.32 -18.78
N THR A 392 8.23 2.43 -19.55
CA THR A 392 6.79 2.41 -19.76
C THR A 392 6.27 1.02 -19.47
N VAL A 393 5.12 0.92 -18.81
CA VAL A 393 4.42 -0.33 -18.53
C VAL A 393 2.92 -0.14 -18.74
N THR A 394 2.27 -1.10 -19.40
CA THR A 394 0.82 -1.11 -19.56
C THR A 394 0.24 -2.14 -18.62
N SER A 395 -0.70 -1.73 -17.75
CA SER A 395 -1.44 -2.66 -16.90
C SER A 395 -2.30 -3.59 -17.75
N GLN A 396 -2.53 -4.80 -17.24
CA GLN A 396 -3.37 -5.76 -17.96
C GLN A 396 -4.83 -5.29 -18.00
N GLY A 397 -5.59 -5.85 -18.94
CA GLY A 397 -7.04 -5.70 -18.98
C GLY A 397 -7.74 -6.80 -18.18
N GLN A 398 -8.96 -7.08 -18.59
CA GLN A 398 -9.73 -8.21 -18.11
C GLN A 398 -9.03 -9.54 -18.47
N GLN A 399 -8.95 -10.49 -17.53
CA GLN A 399 -8.23 -11.75 -17.66
C GLN A 399 -9.14 -12.96 -17.36
N ILE A 400 -10.25 -13.06 -18.10
CA ILE A 400 -11.28 -14.09 -17.90
C ILE A 400 -10.72 -15.52 -18.03
N GLY A 401 -9.83 -15.73 -19.01
CA GLY A 401 -9.35 -17.07 -19.36
C GLY A 401 -10.49 -18.03 -19.67
N SER A 402 -10.46 -19.22 -19.05
CA SER A 402 -11.48 -20.26 -19.21
C SER A 402 -12.56 -20.23 -18.12
N TYR A 403 -12.65 -19.15 -17.32
CA TYR A 403 -13.50 -19.13 -16.10
C TYR A 403 -14.98 -19.46 -16.37
N TYR A 404 -15.56 -18.96 -17.47
CA TYR A 404 -16.96 -19.23 -17.86
C TYR A 404 -17.14 -20.46 -18.76
N SER A 405 -16.17 -21.37 -18.81
CA SER A 405 -16.29 -22.60 -19.61
C SER A 405 -17.53 -23.41 -19.20
N GLY A 406 -18.40 -23.70 -20.16
CA GLY A 406 -19.63 -24.44 -19.93
C GLY A 406 -20.85 -23.58 -19.53
N ILE A 407 -20.66 -22.28 -19.29
CA ILE A 407 -21.77 -21.36 -19.08
C ILE A 407 -22.44 -21.04 -20.42
N ASN A 408 -23.75 -21.26 -20.51
CA ASN A 408 -24.55 -20.95 -21.69
C ASN A 408 -25.68 -19.98 -21.34
N SER A 409 -25.57 -18.72 -21.77
CA SER A 409 -26.57 -17.67 -21.53
C SER A 409 -27.91 -17.89 -22.24
N HIS A 410 -28.02 -18.89 -23.12
CA HIS A 410 -29.27 -19.25 -23.79
C HIS A 410 -29.97 -20.46 -23.14
N ALA A 411 -29.35 -21.07 -22.12
CA ALA A 411 -29.94 -22.18 -21.40
C ALA A 411 -30.83 -21.69 -20.25
N THR A 412 -31.95 -22.39 -19.99
CA THR A 412 -32.80 -22.08 -18.84
C THR A 412 -32.11 -22.33 -17.49
N THR A 413 -31.01 -23.09 -17.49
CA THR A 413 -30.15 -23.35 -16.32
C THR A 413 -29.13 -22.24 -16.06
N PHE A 414 -29.03 -21.23 -16.94
CA PHE A 414 -27.98 -20.22 -16.90
C PHE A 414 -27.76 -19.59 -15.51
N ILE A 415 -28.85 -19.24 -14.82
CA ILE A 415 -28.77 -18.62 -13.47
C ILE A 415 -28.15 -19.60 -12.47
N SER A 416 -28.62 -20.84 -12.42
CA SER A 416 -28.07 -21.86 -11.50
C SER A 416 -26.63 -22.24 -11.84
N ASP A 417 -26.28 -22.26 -13.14
CA ASP A 417 -24.93 -22.53 -13.61
C ASP A 417 -23.98 -21.40 -13.18
N LEU A 418 -24.41 -20.13 -13.31
CA LEU A 418 -23.67 -18.97 -12.79
C LEU A 418 -23.55 -18.99 -11.27
N THR A 419 -24.64 -19.24 -10.53
CA THR A 419 -24.62 -19.35 -9.06
C THR A 419 -23.57 -20.37 -8.62
N THR A 420 -23.56 -21.56 -9.23
CA THR A 420 -22.62 -22.65 -8.92
C THR A 420 -21.18 -22.27 -9.23
N LEU A 421 -20.94 -21.47 -10.28
CA LEU A 421 -19.61 -21.02 -10.66
C LEU A 421 -19.03 -19.99 -9.69
N ILE A 422 -19.86 -19.06 -9.19
CA ILE A 422 -19.38 -17.90 -8.41
C ILE A 422 -19.58 -18.05 -6.88
N ASN A 423 -20.25 -19.12 -6.43
CA ASN A 423 -20.48 -19.46 -5.03
C ASN A 423 -20.53 -21.00 -4.84
N PRO A 424 -19.76 -21.61 -3.90
CA PRO A 424 -18.92 -20.98 -2.87
C PRO A 424 -17.66 -20.32 -3.42
N HIS A 425 -17.25 -19.24 -2.77
CA HIS A 425 -16.00 -18.53 -3.00
C HIS A 425 -15.12 -18.56 -1.74
N THR A 426 -13.86 -18.15 -1.86
CA THR A 426 -12.98 -17.95 -0.70
C THR A 426 -13.55 -16.80 0.15
N VAL A 427 -13.88 -17.09 1.42
CA VAL A 427 -14.47 -16.11 2.33
C VAL A 427 -13.37 -15.29 2.99
N ILE A 428 -13.46 -13.97 2.84
CA ILE A 428 -12.64 -13.00 3.57
C ILE A 428 -13.52 -12.40 4.65
N THR A 429 -13.06 -12.35 5.90
CA THR A 429 -13.85 -11.80 7.01
C THR A 429 -14.13 -10.31 6.81
N TYR A 430 -15.27 -9.82 7.29
CA TYR A 430 -15.70 -8.43 7.09
C TYR A 430 -14.68 -7.37 7.56
N GLY A 431 -13.90 -7.68 8.60
CA GLY A 431 -12.81 -6.81 9.08
C GLY A 431 -11.63 -6.71 8.10
N ASN A 432 -11.39 -7.77 7.33
CA ASN A 432 -10.26 -7.86 6.40
C ASN A 432 -10.47 -7.06 5.10
N TYR A 433 -11.63 -6.43 4.89
CA TYR A 433 -11.83 -5.47 3.79
C TYR A 433 -10.85 -4.29 3.86
N LYS A 434 -10.48 -3.82 5.07
CA LYS A 434 -9.46 -2.78 5.26
C LYS A 434 -8.08 -3.20 4.73
N PRO A 435 -7.47 -4.28 5.25
CA PRO A 435 -6.14 -4.68 4.78
C PRO A 435 -6.07 -5.19 3.34
N THR A 436 -7.19 -5.68 2.78
CA THR A 436 -7.28 -6.12 1.38
C THR A 436 -7.68 -4.95 0.49
N VAL A 437 -8.97 -4.69 0.28
CA VAL A 437 -9.43 -3.71 -0.71
C VAL A 437 -8.98 -2.28 -0.40
N MET A 438 -9.07 -1.81 0.85
CA MET A 438 -8.66 -0.43 1.14
C MET A 438 -7.17 -0.22 0.94
N ASN A 439 -6.34 -0.95 1.69
CA ASN A 439 -4.91 -0.73 1.70
C ASN A 439 -4.21 -1.12 0.39
N GLN A 440 -4.76 -2.09 -0.36
CA GLN A 440 -4.15 -2.60 -1.59
C GLN A 440 -4.67 -1.96 -2.87
N PHE A 441 -5.89 -1.40 -2.87
CA PHE A 441 -6.55 -0.98 -4.10
C PHE A 441 -7.16 0.43 -4.04
N GLU A 442 -7.95 0.75 -3.02
CA GLU A 442 -8.73 1.99 -2.98
C GLU A 442 -7.92 3.23 -2.58
N VAL A 443 -6.96 3.07 -1.67
CA VAL A 443 -6.17 4.20 -1.13
C VAL A 443 -5.22 4.74 -2.20
N ARG A 444 -5.22 6.07 -2.36
CA ARG A 444 -4.43 6.78 -3.38
C ARG A 444 -3.54 7.82 -2.72
N ASP A 445 -2.36 8.03 -3.30
CA ASP A 445 -1.40 9.03 -2.81
C ASP A 445 -1.85 10.46 -3.16
N THR A 446 -1.59 11.41 -2.25
CA THR A 446 -1.73 12.86 -2.49
C THR A 446 -0.57 13.62 -1.85
N THR A 447 -0.51 14.94 -2.08
CA THR A 447 0.59 15.79 -1.64
C THR A 447 0.76 15.84 -0.11
N GLN A 448 1.95 16.20 0.35
CA GLN A 448 2.34 16.30 1.77
C GLN A 448 2.42 14.93 2.47
N GLY A 449 2.80 13.87 1.74
CA GLY A 449 2.94 12.53 2.31
C GLY A 449 1.61 11.94 2.81
N ARG A 450 0.48 12.44 2.31
CA ARG A 450 -0.86 12.04 2.71
C ARG A 450 -1.49 11.12 1.69
N SER A 451 -2.55 10.48 2.10
CA SER A 451 -3.38 9.63 1.26
C SER A 451 -4.79 10.20 1.14
N PHE A 452 -5.54 9.72 0.16
CA PHE A 452 -6.98 9.92 0.12
C PHE A 452 -7.71 8.69 -0.38
N VAL A 453 -8.99 8.61 -0.03
CA VAL A 453 -9.96 7.66 -0.58
C VAL A 453 -11.10 8.44 -1.23
N VAL A 454 -11.78 7.83 -2.20
CA VAL A 454 -12.96 8.41 -2.85
C VAL A 454 -14.22 7.75 -2.28
N CYS A 455 -15.18 8.54 -1.81
CA CYS A 455 -16.51 8.04 -1.47
C CYS A 455 -17.22 7.57 -2.74
N SER A 456 -17.57 6.30 -2.80
CA SER A 456 -18.12 5.68 -4.01
C SER A 456 -19.43 6.32 -4.45
N TYR A 457 -20.31 6.69 -3.50
CA TYR A 457 -21.62 7.29 -3.82
C TYR A 457 -21.60 8.78 -4.13
N THR A 458 -20.62 9.54 -3.61
CA THR A 458 -20.68 11.02 -3.65
C THR A 458 -19.49 11.68 -4.31
N GLY A 459 -18.40 10.94 -4.55
CA GLY A 459 -17.17 11.49 -5.13
C GLY A 459 -16.30 12.25 -4.12
N GLU A 460 -16.66 12.28 -2.83
CA GLU A 460 -15.85 12.94 -1.80
C GLU A 460 -14.42 12.38 -1.82
N ARG A 461 -13.43 13.27 -1.99
CA ARG A 461 -12.02 12.92 -1.85
C ARG A 461 -11.57 13.21 -0.43
N LYS A 462 -11.61 12.20 0.43
CA LYS A 462 -11.28 12.34 1.84
C LYS A 462 -9.78 12.11 2.06
N VAL A 463 -9.06 13.18 2.38
CA VAL A 463 -7.62 13.17 2.68
C VAL A 463 -7.37 12.76 4.15
N PHE A 464 -6.34 11.94 4.38
CA PHE A 464 -5.93 11.46 5.70
C PHE A 464 -4.41 11.17 5.75
N ASN A 465 -3.87 11.05 6.96
CA ASN A 465 -2.50 10.54 7.16
C ASN A 465 -2.56 9.01 7.24
N ASP A 466 -1.65 8.33 6.54
CA ASP A 466 -1.56 6.88 6.63
C ASP A 466 -1.27 6.41 8.08
N PRO A 467 -1.73 5.20 8.47
CA PRO A 467 -2.59 4.30 7.70
C PRO A 467 -4.08 4.72 7.72
N PHE A 468 -4.84 4.28 6.72
CA PHE A 468 -6.29 4.50 6.68
C PHE A 468 -6.98 3.94 7.93
N ASP A 469 -7.99 4.64 8.46
CA ASP A 469 -8.84 4.14 9.54
C ASP A 469 -10.30 4.56 9.37
N TRP A 470 -11.23 3.61 9.53
CA TRP A 470 -12.67 3.85 9.32
C TRP A 470 -13.21 4.95 10.22
N THR A 471 -12.92 4.87 11.52
CA THR A 471 -13.48 5.77 12.52
C THR A 471 -12.85 7.15 12.41
N ALA A 472 -11.53 7.22 12.30
CA ALA A 472 -10.82 8.49 12.20
C ALA A 472 -11.19 9.26 10.92
N VAL A 473 -11.45 8.54 9.82
CA VAL A 473 -11.80 9.13 8.53
C VAL A 473 -13.31 9.40 8.41
N GLY A 474 -14.14 8.75 9.24
CA GLY A 474 -15.61 8.87 9.19
C GLY A 474 -16.23 8.13 8.01
N TYR A 475 -15.64 6.99 7.63
CA TYR A 475 -16.04 6.17 6.49
C TYR A 475 -16.54 4.81 6.94
N SER A 476 -17.25 4.12 6.06
CA SER A 476 -17.70 2.76 6.29
C SER A 476 -17.67 1.90 5.03
N ARG A 477 -17.90 0.61 5.25
CA ARG A 477 -18.08 -0.40 4.22
C ARG A 477 -19.57 -0.43 3.88
N GLU A 478 -19.90 0.03 2.70
CA GLU A 478 -21.27 0.14 2.22
C GLU A 478 -21.65 -1.11 1.43
N HIS A 479 -22.75 -1.76 1.82
CA HIS A 479 -23.36 -2.84 1.06
C HIS A 479 -24.29 -2.29 -0.02
N SER A 480 -23.91 -2.40 -1.31
CA SER A 480 -24.77 -1.94 -2.42
C SER A 480 -26.10 -2.72 -2.43
N TYR A 481 -26.05 -4.04 -2.34
CA TYR A 481 -27.18 -4.88 -1.94
C TYR A 481 -27.31 -4.86 -0.41
N CYS A 482 -28.30 -4.13 0.11
CA CYS A 482 -28.46 -3.87 1.53
C CYS A 482 -28.39 -5.13 2.39
N HIS A 483 -27.71 -5.05 3.54
CA HIS A 483 -27.72 -6.10 4.55
C HIS A 483 -29.13 -6.51 4.99
N SER A 484 -30.04 -5.53 5.14
CA SER A 484 -31.44 -5.78 5.50
C SER A 484 -32.27 -6.47 4.40
N TRP A 485 -31.74 -6.57 3.17
CA TRP A 485 -32.40 -7.28 2.06
C TRP A 485 -31.84 -8.69 1.87
N MET A 486 -30.79 -9.07 2.59
CA MET A 486 -30.27 -10.43 2.58
C MET A 486 -31.30 -11.33 3.27
N PRO A 487 -31.83 -12.38 2.62
CA PRO A 487 -32.81 -13.29 3.24
C PRO A 487 -32.32 -13.95 4.54
N THR A 488 -31.01 -13.97 4.72
CA THR A 488 -30.30 -14.49 5.88
C THR A 488 -30.11 -13.49 7.02
N PHE A 489 -30.70 -12.28 6.91
CA PHE A 489 -30.58 -11.20 7.89
C PHE A 489 -31.02 -11.61 9.31
N PRO A 490 -30.28 -11.23 10.36
CA PRO A 490 -28.97 -10.58 10.31
C PRO A 490 -27.85 -11.55 9.86
N ALA A 491 -27.08 -11.14 8.85
CA ALA A 491 -25.95 -11.91 8.30
C ALA A 491 -24.58 -11.58 8.96
N ASP A 492 -24.55 -10.67 9.93
CA ASP A 492 -23.35 -10.13 10.61
C ASP A 492 -23.06 -10.80 11.96
N GLY A 493 -23.48 -12.07 12.13
CA GLY A 493 -23.20 -12.86 13.33
C GLY A 493 -21.70 -13.13 13.56
N ASN A 494 -21.38 -13.99 14.54
CA ASN A 494 -20.01 -14.43 14.80
C ASN A 494 -19.89 -15.96 14.63
N PRO A 495 -19.34 -16.46 13.50
CA PRO A 495 -18.80 -15.71 12.37
C PRO A 495 -19.90 -15.10 11.47
N ALA A 496 -19.55 -14.02 10.76
CA ALA A 496 -20.43 -13.42 9.76
C ALA A 496 -20.61 -14.40 8.60
N LYS A 497 -21.77 -14.34 7.93
CA LYS A 497 -22.05 -15.20 6.77
C LYS A 497 -21.30 -14.68 5.53
N PRO A 498 -20.95 -15.55 4.56
CA PRO A 498 -20.19 -15.17 3.37
C PRO A 498 -20.72 -13.94 2.62
N GLU A 499 -22.05 -13.85 2.44
CA GLU A 499 -22.74 -12.74 1.76
C GLU A 499 -22.52 -11.36 2.40
N TYR A 500 -22.22 -11.32 3.69
CA TYR A 500 -22.03 -10.08 4.42
C TYR A 500 -20.64 -9.51 4.17
N SER A 501 -19.66 -10.36 3.88
CA SER A 501 -18.27 -9.97 3.72
C SER A 501 -17.75 -10.06 2.28
N ASP A 502 -18.62 -10.37 1.33
CA ASP A 502 -18.28 -10.41 -0.09
C ASP A 502 -17.89 -9.02 -0.62
N GLN A 503 -16.65 -8.90 -1.06
CA GLN A 503 -16.06 -7.63 -1.45
C GLN A 503 -16.63 -7.10 -2.77
N HIS A 504 -17.25 -7.95 -3.60
CA HIS A 504 -17.98 -7.49 -4.80
C HIS A 504 -19.16 -6.56 -4.44
N ASN A 505 -19.68 -6.64 -3.22
CA ASN A 505 -20.81 -5.85 -2.73
C ASN A 505 -20.42 -4.65 -1.84
N LEU A 506 -19.15 -4.58 -1.42
CA LEU A 506 -18.68 -3.61 -0.42
C LEU A 506 -17.94 -2.45 -1.07
N TYR A 507 -18.26 -1.21 -0.67
CA TYR A 507 -17.61 0.00 -1.19
C TYR A 507 -17.25 0.97 -0.06
N PRO A 508 -16.16 1.76 -0.16
CA PRO A 508 -15.88 2.82 0.79
C PRO A 508 -16.83 4.00 0.56
N VAL A 509 -17.56 4.38 1.60
CA VAL A 509 -18.54 5.48 1.56
C VAL A 509 -18.45 6.31 2.84
N ASN A 510 -18.66 7.62 2.72
CA ASN A 510 -18.76 8.51 3.89
C ASN A 510 -19.90 8.04 4.80
N GLN A 511 -19.60 7.77 6.06
CA GLN A 511 -20.57 7.17 6.98
C GLN A 511 -21.77 8.09 7.21
N ALA A 512 -21.54 9.36 7.55
CA ALA A 512 -22.61 10.26 7.99
C ALA A 512 -23.36 10.90 6.81
N GLN A 513 -22.65 11.26 5.75
CA GLN A 513 -23.18 12.06 4.65
C GLN A 513 -23.67 11.22 3.45
N ALA A 514 -23.35 9.93 3.42
CA ALA A 514 -23.74 9.07 2.31
C ALA A 514 -24.34 7.74 2.78
N ASN A 515 -23.63 6.92 3.54
CA ASN A 515 -24.15 5.62 4.00
C ASN A 515 -25.40 5.80 4.90
N SER A 516 -25.30 6.58 5.99
CA SER A 516 -26.44 6.83 6.88
C SER A 516 -27.63 7.49 6.18
N VAL A 517 -27.38 8.30 5.15
CA VAL A 517 -28.43 8.94 4.34
C VAL A 517 -29.07 7.93 3.40
N ARG A 518 -28.28 7.08 2.75
CA ARG A 518 -28.75 6.00 1.88
C ARG A 518 -29.56 4.99 2.68
N SER A 519 -29.14 4.64 3.89
CA SER A 519 -29.81 3.66 4.76
C SER A 519 -30.06 2.34 4.01
N ASN A 520 -31.33 1.96 3.82
CA ASN A 520 -31.76 0.87 2.94
C ASN A 520 -32.70 1.37 1.83
N LEU A 521 -32.59 2.65 1.46
CA LEU A 521 -33.40 3.22 0.38
C LEU A 521 -33.05 2.52 -0.95
N PRO A 522 -34.06 2.22 -1.79
CA PRO A 522 -33.81 1.76 -3.13
C PRO A 522 -33.05 2.81 -3.92
N MET A 523 -32.15 2.35 -4.78
CA MET A 523 -31.42 3.21 -5.68
C MET A 523 -32.26 3.52 -6.91
N ASP A 524 -32.45 4.80 -7.20
CA ASP A 524 -33.23 5.27 -8.35
C ASP A 524 -32.88 6.73 -8.67
N ILE A 525 -33.44 7.28 -9.74
CA ILE A 525 -33.31 8.69 -10.10
C ILE A 525 -34.27 9.53 -9.25
N VAL A 526 -33.76 10.59 -8.63
CA VAL A 526 -34.60 11.57 -7.93
C VAL A 526 -35.25 12.51 -8.95
N THR A 527 -36.55 12.35 -9.16
CA THR A 527 -37.36 13.14 -10.11
C THR A 527 -38.25 14.18 -9.42
N GLY A 528 -38.49 14.02 -8.12
CA GLY A 528 -39.29 14.90 -7.28
C GLY A 528 -38.44 15.71 -6.30
N ASN A 529 -39.02 15.98 -5.12
CA ASN A 529 -38.36 16.79 -4.10
C ASN A 529 -37.09 16.11 -3.59
N VAL A 530 -35.98 16.86 -3.57
CA VAL A 530 -34.72 16.44 -2.97
C VAL A 530 -34.78 16.68 -1.45
N VAL A 531 -34.47 15.66 -0.66
CA VAL A 531 -34.47 15.71 0.81
C VAL A 531 -33.07 16.04 1.33
N PHE A 532 -32.04 15.50 0.69
CA PHE A 532 -30.65 15.68 1.10
C PHE A 532 -29.72 15.59 -0.11
N THR A 533 -28.64 16.36 -0.11
CA THR A 533 -27.58 16.28 -1.11
C THR A 533 -26.24 16.47 -0.44
N TYR A 534 -25.28 15.62 -0.80
CA TYR A 534 -23.89 15.78 -0.43
C TYR A 534 -23.01 15.45 -1.62
N LEU A 535 -22.35 16.49 -2.15
CA LEU A 535 -21.66 16.43 -3.44
C LEU A 535 -22.60 15.86 -4.51
N ASP A 536 -22.19 14.80 -5.21
CA ASP A 536 -22.95 14.25 -6.33
C ASP A 536 -24.00 13.20 -5.91
N GLY A 537 -24.05 12.82 -4.63
CA GLY A 537 -25.05 11.88 -4.11
C GLY A 537 -26.21 12.59 -3.43
N LYS A 538 -27.42 12.07 -3.59
CA LYS A 538 -28.64 12.70 -3.03
C LYS A 538 -29.71 11.68 -2.65
N ALA A 539 -30.49 12.02 -1.63
CA ALA A 539 -31.72 11.34 -1.29
C ALA A 539 -32.91 12.24 -1.63
N GLY A 540 -33.96 11.67 -2.20
CA GLY A 540 -35.14 12.43 -2.62
C GLY A 540 -36.24 11.50 -3.10
N TYR A 541 -37.30 12.07 -3.67
CA TYR A 541 -38.46 11.30 -4.09
C TYR A 541 -38.45 10.95 -5.58
N ASN A 542 -38.84 9.71 -5.91
CA ASN A 542 -39.33 9.33 -7.23
C ASN A 542 -40.82 8.94 -7.09
N GLY A 543 -41.71 9.81 -7.58
CA GLY A 543 -43.13 9.72 -7.23
C GLY A 543 -43.34 9.81 -5.72
N ALA A 544 -43.92 8.76 -5.11
CA ALA A 544 -44.11 8.66 -3.66
C ALA A 544 -42.99 7.91 -2.92
N GLN A 545 -42.06 7.28 -3.65
CA GLN A 545 -40.98 6.48 -3.07
C GLN A 545 -39.79 7.38 -2.72
N LEU A 546 -39.28 7.27 -1.50
CA LEU A 546 -38.00 7.87 -1.13
C LEU A 546 -36.87 6.96 -1.65
N VAL A 547 -35.93 7.54 -2.39
CA VAL A 547 -34.86 6.84 -3.10
C VAL A 547 -33.52 7.52 -2.83
N TYR A 548 -32.43 6.80 -3.10
CA TYR A 548 -31.08 7.35 -3.12
C TYR A 548 -30.52 7.32 -4.55
N GLU A 549 -30.02 8.45 -5.03
CA GLU A 549 -29.33 8.56 -6.32
C GLU A 549 -27.83 8.77 -6.04
N PRO A 550 -26.96 7.79 -6.33
CA PRO A 550 -25.52 7.99 -6.26
C PRO A 550 -25.02 8.82 -7.45
N ARG A 551 -23.76 9.27 -7.37
CA ARG A 551 -23.05 9.91 -8.50
C ARG A 551 -23.09 9.04 -9.75
N ASP A 552 -23.04 9.67 -10.93
CA ASP A 552 -23.22 8.98 -12.21
C ASP A 552 -22.25 7.82 -12.42
N GLU A 553 -20.95 8.02 -12.17
CA GLU A 553 -19.88 6.99 -12.28
C GLU A 553 -20.00 5.80 -11.30
N GLN A 554 -21.02 5.75 -10.45
CA GLN A 554 -21.25 4.63 -9.53
C GLN A 554 -22.54 3.87 -9.85
N LYS A 555 -23.37 4.38 -10.76
CA LYS A 555 -24.68 3.80 -11.07
C LYS A 555 -24.54 2.40 -11.65
N GLY A 556 -23.63 2.19 -12.60
CA GLY A 556 -23.31 0.89 -13.18
C GLY A 556 -22.67 -0.05 -12.16
N ASN A 557 -21.71 0.44 -11.37
CA ASN A 557 -21.00 -0.33 -10.36
C ASN A 557 -21.95 -0.90 -9.30
N ALA A 558 -22.85 -0.05 -8.79
CA ALA A 558 -23.86 -0.46 -7.82
C ALA A 558 -24.86 -1.45 -8.43
N ALA A 559 -25.30 -1.21 -9.68
CA ALA A 559 -26.16 -2.12 -10.41
C ALA A 559 -25.55 -3.52 -10.55
N ARG A 560 -24.29 -3.60 -11.01
CA ARG A 560 -23.55 -4.86 -11.16
C ARG A 560 -23.29 -5.56 -9.83
N ALA A 561 -23.03 -4.82 -8.76
CA ALA A 561 -22.90 -5.39 -7.42
C ALA A 561 -24.22 -6.02 -6.93
N MET A 562 -25.36 -5.35 -7.16
CA MET A 562 -26.68 -5.86 -6.77
C MET A 562 -27.11 -7.07 -7.60
N MET A 563 -26.91 -7.04 -8.92
CA MET A 563 -27.16 -8.19 -9.80
C MET A 563 -26.27 -9.38 -9.44
N TYR A 564 -25.00 -9.12 -9.10
CA TYR A 564 -24.08 -10.13 -8.59
C TYR A 564 -24.59 -10.79 -7.32
N MET A 565 -24.94 -10.03 -6.28
CA MET A 565 -25.43 -10.58 -5.02
C MET A 565 -26.69 -11.41 -5.22
N ALA A 566 -27.61 -10.92 -6.05
CA ALA A 566 -28.83 -11.63 -6.38
C ALA A 566 -28.55 -12.98 -7.06
N THR A 567 -27.51 -13.06 -7.89
CA THR A 567 -27.15 -14.28 -8.64
C THR A 567 -26.29 -15.23 -7.81
N ALA A 568 -25.24 -14.73 -7.16
CA ALA A 568 -24.26 -15.52 -6.42
C ALA A 568 -24.89 -16.29 -5.27
N TYR A 569 -25.87 -15.70 -4.59
CA TYR A 569 -26.47 -16.30 -3.41
C TYR A 569 -27.85 -16.93 -3.67
N ASN A 570 -28.40 -16.84 -4.88
CA ASN A 570 -29.71 -17.43 -5.18
C ASN A 570 -29.76 -18.93 -4.82
N GLY A 571 -30.80 -19.35 -4.09
CA GLY A 571 -30.94 -20.72 -3.61
C GLY A 571 -30.13 -21.04 -2.34
N THR A 572 -29.25 -20.16 -1.88
CA THR A 572 -28.51 -20.34 -0.61
C THR A 572 -29.50 -20.48 0.54
N SER A 573 -29.37 -21.56 1.32
CA SER A 573 -30.30 -21.92 2.39
C SER A 573 -31.77 -22.06 1.94
N GLY A 574 -32.01 -22.31 0.65
CA GLY A 574 -33.36 -22.44 0.08
C GLY A 574 -34.08 -21.12 -0.19
N PHE A 575 -33.39 -19.97 -0.06
CA PHE A 575 -33.99 -18.65 -0.29
C PHE A 575 -33.85 -18.19 -1.74
N GLY A 576 -34.84 -17.43 -2.23
CA GLY A 576 -34.70 -16.64 -3.46
C GLY A 576 -34.02 -15.30 -3.15
N TRP A 577 -33.05 -14.89 -3.96
CA TRP A 577 -32.21 -13.70 -3.73
C TRP A 577 -32.49 -12.55 -4.72
N GLY A 578 -33.72 -12.46 -5.23
CA GLY A 578 -34.11 -11.33 -6.09
C GLY A 578 -33.90 -9.97 -5.41
N LEU A 579 -33.85 -8.91 -6.22
CA LEU A 579 -33.77 -7.53 -5.72
C LEU A 579 -34.89 -7.25 -4.70
N GLY A 580 -34.59 -6.40 -3.72
CA GLY A 580 -35.54 -6.02 -2.69
C GLY A 580 -36.86 -5.51 -3.27
N ALA A 581 -37.98 -5.74 -2.58
CA ALA A 581 -39.34 -5.49 -3.12
C ALA A 581 -39.56 -4.07 -3.66
N ASN A 582 -38.86 -3.07 -3.11
CA ASN A 582 -38.97 -1.66 -3.51
C ASN A 582 -37.86 -1.21 -4.48
N GLN A 583 -37.00 -2.13 -4.94
CA GLN A 583 -35.92 -1.85 -5.87
C GLN A 583 -36.34 -2.24 -7.30
N PRO A 584 -36.65 -1.29 -8.19
CA PRO A 584 -37.05 -1.61 -9.55
C PRO A 584 -35.87 -2.23 -10.32
N GLN A 585 -36.06 -3.40 -10.95
CA GLN A 585 -35.00 -3.99 -11.79
C GLN A 585 -34.72 -3.16 -13.05
N ALA A 586 -35.71 -2.42 -13.54
CA ALA A 586 -35.60 -1.63 -14.77
C ALA A 586 -34.52 -0.56 -14.67
N ILE A 587 -34.46 0.17 -13.54
CA ILE A 587 -33.42 1.19 -13.34
C ILE A 587 -32.04 0.56 -13.15
N ILE A 588 -31.95 -0.56 -12.44
CA ILE A 588 -30.70 -1.32 -12.24
C ILE A 588 -30.14 -1.79 -13.59
N LYS A 589 -30.97 -2.40 -14.44
CA LYS A 589 -30.55 -2.78 -15.80
C LYS A 589 -30.21 -1.57 -16.67
N SER A 590 -30.98 -0.48 -16.58
CA SER A 590 -30.70 0.76 -17.32
C SER A 590 -29.31 1.31 -16.97
N TRP A 591 -29.00 1.43 -15.68
CA TRP A 591 -27.71 1.92 -15.21
C TRP A 591 -26.56 1.01 -15.62
N HIS A 592 -26.74 -0.30 -15.58
CA HIS A 592 -25.73 -1.24 -16.06
C HIS A 592 -25.33 -1.01 -17.53
N TYR A 593 -26.28 -0.67 -18.41
CA TYR A 593 -25.99 -0.40 -19.83
C TYR A 593 -25.59 1.05 -20.13
N GLN A 594 -25.99 2.01 -19.29
CA GLN A 594 -25.63 3.42 -19.43
C GLN A 594 -24.23 3.73 -18.89
N ASP A 595 -23.79 2.96 -17.89
CA ASP A 595 -22.49 3.07 -17.23
C ASP A 595 -21.82 1.69 -17.31
N LEU A 596 -21.22 1.40 -18.47
CA LEU A 596 -20.55 0.13 -18.76
C LEU A 596 -19.29 -0.03 -17.87
N PRO A 597 -18.82 -1.27 -17.64
CA PRO A 597 -17.61 -1.52 -16.86
C PRO A 597 -16.42 -0.69 -17.35
N ASP A 598 -15.87 0.12 -16.44
CA ASP A 598 -14.70 0.95 -16.72
C ASP A 598 -13.39 0.27 -16.31
N ASN A 599 -12.26 0.93 -16.57
CA ASN A 599 -10.94 0.40 -16.23
C ASN A 599 -10.72 0.24 -14.71
N TYR A 600 -11.43 1.01 -13.87
CA TYR A 600 -11.38 0.85 -12.42
C TYR A 600 -12.13 -0.41 -11.99
N GLU A 601 -13.33 -0.64 -12.50
CA GLU A 601 -14.12 -1.84 -12.19
C GLU A 601 -13.48 -3.12 -12.71
N ILE A 602 -12.89 -3.10 -13.92
CA ILE A 602 -12.14 -4.25 -14.43
C ILE A 602 -10.99 -4.58 -13.48
N ALA A 603 -10.18 -3.58 -13.10
CA ALA A 603 -9.08 -3.79 -12.15
C ALA A 603 -9.57 -4.28 -10.79
N ARG A 604 -10.69 -3.75 -10.29
CA ARG A 604 -11.32 -4.14 -9.03
C ARG A 604 -11.81 -5.60 -9.09
N ASN A 605 -12.46 -6.01 -10.17
CA ASN A 605 -12.94 -7.38 -10.37
C ASN A 605 -11.77 -8.37 -10.45
N GLU A 606 -10.69 -8.03 -11.17
CA GLU A 606 -9.45 -8.82 -11.21
C GLU A 606 -8.77 -8.90 -9.83
N TYR A 607 -8.78 -7.79 -9.06
CA TYR A 607 -8.24 -7.77 -7.70
C TYR A 607 -9.05 -8.69 -6.79
N ILE A 608 -10.37 -8.52 -6.72
CA ILE A 608 -11.22 -9.34 -5.85
C ILE A 608 -11.17 -10.81 -6.28
N PHE A 609 -11.12 -11.12 -7.58
CA PHE A 609 -10.92 -12.50 -8.04
C PHE A 609 -9.63 -13.12 -7.46
N SER A 610 -8.53 -12.35 -7.39
CA SER A 610 -7.30 -12.83 -6.78
C SER A 610 -7.39 -13.08 -5.26
N GLN A 611 -8.40 -12.52 -4.59
CA GLN A 611 -8.59 -12.63 -3.14
C GLN A 611 -9.67 -13.67 -2.79
N GLN A 612 -10.81 -13.66 -3.49
CA GLN A 612 -11.98 -14.49 -3.22
C GLN A 612 -12.16 -15.66 -4.20
N ASN A 613 -11.35 -15.75 -5.27
CA ASN A 613 -11.46 -16.78 -6.31
C ASN A 613 -12.84 -16.84 -7.00
N ASN A 614 -13.55 -15.72 -7.04
CA ASN A 614 -14.79 -15.58 -7.81
C ASN A 614 -14.87 -14.22 -8.51
N ARG A 615 -15.61 -14.19 -9.62
CA ARG A 615 -15.74 -13.01 -10.49
C ARG A 615 -17.17 -12.48 -10.48
N ASN A 616 -17.32 -11.16 -10.60
CA ASN A 616 -18.61 -10.56 -10.91
C ASN A 616 -18.92 -10.75 -12.41
N PRO A 617 -19.87 -11.63 -12.78
CA PRO A 617 -20.15 -11.96 -14.17
C PRO A 617 -20.74 -10.79 -14.96
N PHE A 618 -21.28 -9.78 -14.30
CA PHE A 618 -21.85 -8.60 -14.94
C PHE A 618 -20.81 -7.51 -15.20
N VAL A 619 -19.66 -7.55 -14.52
CA VAL A 619 -18.46 -6.79 -14.94
C VAL A 619 -17.83 -7.49 -16.13
N ASP A 620 -17.76 -8.83 -16.10
CA ASP A 620 -17.07 -9.59 -17.13
C ASP A 620 -17.84 -9.76 -18.44
N SER A 621 -19.18 -9.74 -18.39
CA SER A 621 -20.06 -9.86 -19.55
C SER A 621 -21.33 -9.06 -19.31
N VAL A 622 -21.46 -7.94 -20.03
CA VAL A 622 -22.62 -7.04 -19.90
C VAL A 622 -23.91 -7.70 -20.35
N ASP A 623 -23.84 -8.65 -21.29
CA ASP A 623 -25.00 -9.34 -21.88
C ASP A 623 -25.69 -10.31 -20.91
N PHE A 624 -24.99 -10.78 -19.87
CA PHE A 624 -25.55 -11.73 -18.92
C PHE A 624 -26.74 -11.15 -18.14
N ALA A 625 -26.79 -9.83 -17.96
CA ALA A 625 -27.90 -9.16 -17.29
C ALA A 625 -29.19 -9.18 -18.15
N CYS A 626 -29.10 -9.33 -19.48
CA CYS A 626 -30.27 -9.33 -20.36
C CYS A 626 -31.23 -10.47 -20.01
N VAL A 627 -30.70 -11.69 -19.87
CA VAL A 627 -31.50 -12.92 -19.81
C VAL A 627 -31.98 -13.31 -18.41
N ILE A 628 -31.72 -12.48 -17.40
CA ILE A 628 -32.08 -12.73 -16.00
C ILE A 628 -33.15 -11.73 -15.57
N ASN A 629 -34.27 -12.23 -15.05
CA ASN A 629 -35.23 -11.41 -14.33
C ASN A 629 -34.79 -11.32 -12.86
N PHE A 630 -34.23 -10.18 -12.45
CA PHE A 630 -33.68 -10.02 -11.10
C PHE A 630 -34.73 -9.82 -10.00
N THR A 631 -36.01 -9.65 -10.34
CA THR A 631 -37.08 -9.55 -9.33
C THR A 631 -37.43 -10.92 -8.76
N ASN A 632 -37.43 -11.97 -9.59
CA ASN A 632 -37.83 -13.33 -9.19
C ASN A 632 -36.76 -14.40 -9.50
N MET A 633 -35.60 -13.99 -10.00
CA MET A 633 -34.47 -14.85 -10.39
C MET A 633 -34.86 -15.94 -11.39
N THR A 634 -35.70 -15.61 -12.38
CA THR A 634 -36.05 -16.52 -13.49
C THR A 634 -35.34 -16.16 -14.78
N TYR A 635 -35.08 -17.17 -15.62
CA TYR A 635 -34.57 -16.98 -16.98
C TYR A 635 -35.63 -16.33 -17.87
N ASP A 636 -35.23 -15.32 -18.65
CA ASP A 636 -36.10 -14.60 -19.57
C ASP A 636 -35.36 -14.26 -20.88
N ALA A 637 -35.60 -15.06 -21.92
CA ALA A 637 -34.97 -14.88 -23.23
C ALA A 637 -35.46 -13.64 -24.00
N THR A 638 -36.56 -13.00 -23.57
CA THR A 638 -37.22 -11.91 -24.31
C THR A 638 -36.75 -10.50 -23.89
N ASN A 639 -35.99 -10.40 -22.81
CA ASN A 639 -35.51 -9.12 -22.25
C ASN A 639 -34.29 -8.51 -22.97
N CYS A 640 -33.91 -9.01 -24.15
CA CYS A 640 -32.68 -8.66 -24.86
C CYS A 640 -32.84 -7.59 -25.96
N ASP A 641 -34.02 -6.94 -26.05
CA ASP A 641 -34.44 -6.08 -27.19
C ASP A 641 -34.08 -4.57 -27.07
N LEU A 642 -32.98 -4.21 -26.37
CA LEU A 642 -32.39 -2.86 -26.51
C LEU A 642 -31.49 -2.84 -27.77
N SER A 643 -31.52 -1.75 -28.55
CA SER A 643 -30.99 -1.68 -29.92
C SER A 643 -29.57 -2.29 -30.05
N ILE A 644 -29.55 -3.51 -30.57
CA ILE A 644 -28.39 -4.41 -30.65
C ILE A 644 -27.21 -3.76 -31.40
N ASN A 645 -27.47 -2.80 -32.29
CA ASN A 645 -26.45 -2.12 -33.08
C ASN A 645 -25.69 -1.06 -32.26
N GLU A 646 -26.34 -0.32 -31.35
CA GLU A 646 -25.66 0.65 -30.48
C GLU A 646 -24.80 -0.05 -29.41
N LEU A 647 -25.25 -1.21 -28.92
CA LEU A 647 -24.51 -2.06 -27.98
C LEU A 647 -23.30 -2.76 -28.63
N LEU A 648 -23.45 -3.21 -29.88
CA LEU A 648 -22.35 -3.78 -30.67
C LEU A 648 -21.28 -2.75 -30.98
N ASP A 649 -21.70 -1.54 -31.36
CA ASP A 649 -20.76 -0.46 -31.56
C ASP A 649 -20.08 -0.09 -30.25
N ALA A 650 -20.74 0.07 -29.10
CA ALA A 650 -20.06 0.40 -27.84
C ALA A 650 -19.01 -0.65 -27.39
N ASN A 651 -19.25 -1.94 -27.67
CA ASN A 651 -18.40 -3.06 -27.24
C ASN A 651 -17.32 -3.47 -28.26
N PHE A 652 -17.29 -2.85 -29.45
CA PHE A 652 -16.27 -3.16 -30.45
C PHE A 652 -14.96 -2.41 -30.16
N VAL A 653 -13.95 -3.19 -29.76
CA VAL A 653 -12.58 -2.74 -29.47
C VAL A 653 -11.66 -3.13 -30.61
N VAL A 654 -10.84 -2.16 -31.03
CA VAL A 654 -9.78 -2.33 -32.03
C VAL A 654 -8.48 -1.86 -31.39
N PHE A 655 -7.48 -2.73 -31.32
CA PHE A 655 -6.21 -2.39 -30.65
C PHE A 655 -5.02 -3.15 -31.25
N PRO A 656 -3.79 -2.62 -31.15
CA PRO A 656 -3.50 -1.22 -30.85
C PRO A 656 -4.00 -0.28 -31.96
N VAL A 657 -4.33 0.96 -31.62
CA VAL A 657 -4.59 2.03 -32.60
C VAL A 657 -3.80 3.27 -32.13
N PRO A 658 -2.79 3.75 -32.89
CA PRO A 658 -2.34 3.26 -34.20
C PRO A 658 -1.68 1.85 -34.16
N ALA A 659 -1.83 1.07 -35.22
CA ALA A 659 -1.23 -0.26 -35.36
C ALA A 659 0.02 -0.22 -36.26
N THR A 660 1.10 -0.86 -35.82
CA THR A 660 2.38 -0.92 -36.55
C THR A 660 2.62 -2.27 -37.21
N THR A 661 2.58 -3.37 -36.44
CA THR A 661 2.83 -4.73 -36.95
C THR A 661 1.64 -5.69 -36.82
N GLU A 662 0.79 -5.47 -35.82
CA GLU A 662 -0.30 -6.37 -35.46
C GLU A 662 -1.56 -5.56 -35.09
N LEU A 663 -2.73 -6.18 -35.30
CA LEU A 663 -4.05 -5.61 -35.06
C LEU A 663 -4.97 -6.68 -34.48
N TYR A 664 -5.71 -6.32 -33.44
CA TYR A 664 -6.69 -7.15 -32.76
C TYR A 664 -8.08 -6.53 -32.84
N LEU A 665 -9.07 -7.36 -33.16
CA LEU A 665 -10.48 -7.00 -33.21
C LEU A 665 -11.22 -7.85 -32.18
N GLN A 666 -11.99 -7.20 -31.30
CA GLN A 666 -12.78 -7.88 -30.28
C GLN A 666 -14.11 -7.18 -30.09
N VAL A 667 -15.20 -7.95 -30.07
CA VAL A 667 -16.49 -7.46 -29.57
C VAL A 667 -16.72 -8.14 -28.22
N ASN A 668 -16.65 -7.37 -27.13
CA ASN A 668 -16.71 -7.92 -25.78
C ASN A 668 -17.95 -8.81 -25.60
N GLY A 669 -17.73 -10.07 -25.23
CA GLY A 669 -18.81 -11.05 -25.02
C GLY A 669 -19.31 -11.81 -26.26
N LEU A 670 -18.80 -11.51 -27.47
CA LEU A 670 -19.30 -12.10 -28.72
C LEU A 670 -18.19 -12.70 -29.60
N THR A 671 -18.55 -13.62 -30.49
CA THR A 671 -17.67 -14.15 -31.54
C THR A 671 -17.82 -13.37 -32.84
N ILE A 672 -16.69 -13.03 -33.45
CA ILE A 672 -16.64 -12.41 -34.78
C ILE A 672 -16.83 -13.52 -35.83
N GLU A 673 -17.91 -13.41 -36.60
CA GLU A 673 -18.29 -14.32 -37.70
C GLU A 673 -17.69 -13.90 -39.05
N SER A 674 -17.47 -12.60 -39.23
CA SER A 674 -16.75 -12.05 -40.38
C SER A 674 -16.23 -10.65 -40.08
N TYR A 675 -15.25 -10.20 -40.85
CA TYR A 675 -14.76 -8.82 -40.79
C TYR A 675 -14.36 -8.31 -42.18
N SER A 676 -14.37 -6.99 -42.34
CA SER A 676 -13.89 -6.28 -43.53
C SER A 676 -13.19 -4.98 -43.17
N ILE A 677 -12.10 -4.67 -43.86
CA ILE A 677 -11.34 -3.43 -43.74
C ILE A 677 -11.36 -2.71 -45.09
N VAL A 678 -11.78 -1.45 -45.07
CA VAL A 678 -11.79 -0.56 -46.24
C VAL A 678 -10.87 0.64 -46.03
N ASP A 679 -10.27 1.15 -47.12
CA ASP A 679 -9.45 2.38 -47.07
C ASP A 679 -10.31 3.66 -47.03
N ALA A 680 -9.66 4.82 -46.89
CA ALA A 680 -10.33 6.12 -46.82
C ALA A 680 -11.14 6.50 -48.07
N THR A 681 -10.97 5.80 -49.21
CA THR A 681 -11.78 5.98 -50.42
C THR A 681 -12.98 5.02 -50.48
N GLY A 682 -13.12 4.14 -49.50
CA GLY A 682 -14.14 3.09 -49.43
C GLY A 682 -13.78 1.82 -50.21
N LYS A 683 -12.53 1.69 -50.68
CA LYS A 683 -12.09 0.49 -51.39
C LYS A 683 -11.81 -0.62 -50.38
N LEU A 684 -12.33 -1.82 -50.64
CA LEU A 684 -12.08 -3.02 -49.83
C LEU A 684 -10.62 -3.45 -49.93
N VAL A 685 -9.96 -3.63 -48.78
CA VAL A 685 -8.54 -4.00 -48.68
C VAL A 685 -8.38 -5.40 -48.10
N VAL A 686 -9.11 -5.73 -47.05
CA VAL A 686 -9.10 -7.08 -46.42
C VAL A 686 -10.53 -7.48 -46.09
N ALA A 687 -10.88 -8.75 -46.32
CA ALA A 687 -12.12 -9.34 -45.84
C ALA A 687 -11.94 -10.82 -45.56
N ASN A 688 -12.69 -11.31 -44.57
CA ASN A 688 -12.77 -12.74 -44.31
C ASN A 688 -14.19 -13.10 -43.86
N THR A 689 -14.72 -14.20 -44.40
CA THR A 689 -16.05 -14.74 -44.11
C THR A 689 -15.92 -16.13 -43.51
N ASN A 690 -16.73 -16.47 -42.50
CA ASN A 690 -16.71 -17.73 -41.75
C ASN A 690 -15.59 -17.82 -40.70
N GLN A 691 -15.46 -16.75 -39.91
CA GLN A 691 -14.70 -16.77 -38.66
C GLN A 691 -15.60 -17.26 -37.52
N SER A 692 -15.01 -17.76 -36.43
CA SER A 692 -15.74 -18.09 -35.19
C SER A 692 -14.81 -17.90 -34.00
N LEU A 693 -14.27 -16.67 -33.87
CA LEU A 693 -13.26 -16.34 -32.88
C LEU A 693 -13.75 -15.21 -31.96
N PRO A 694 -13.48 -15.28 -30.64
CA PRO A 694 -13.77 -14.17 -29.72
C PRO A 694 -12.84 -12.97 -29.94
N VAL A 695 -11.64 -13.19 -30.47
CA VAL A 695 -10.67 -12.16 -30.87
C VAL A 695 -10.08 -12.54 -32.22
N VAL A 696 -10.06 -11.59 -33.17
CA VAL A 696 -9.39 -11.77 -34.46
C VAL A 696 -8.03 -11.06 -34.41
N HIS A 697 -6.96 -11.77 -34.73
CA HIS A 697 -5.59 -11.26 -34.81
C HIS A 697 -5.16 -11.16 -36.28
N LEU A 698 -4.66 -10.00 -36.68
CA LEU A 698 -4.26 -9.67 -38.05
C LEU A 698 -2.85 -9.08 -38.08
N SER A 699 -2.08 -9.41 -39.12
CA SER A 699 -0.85 -8.70 -39.45
C SER A 699 -1.18 -7.45 -40.27
N THR A 700 -0.49 -6.34 -40.00
CA THR A 700 -0.64 -5.08 -40.74
C THR A 700 0.34 -4.95 -41.92
N ALA A 701 1.20 -5.96 -42.16
CA ALA A 701 2.30 -5.88 -43.13
C ALA A 701 1.86 -5.55 -44.57
N ASP A 702 0.64 -5.94 -44.95
CA ASP A 702 0.08 -5.71 -46.29
C ASP A 702 -0.80 -4.44 -46.38
N LEU A 703 -0.91 -3.68 -45.30
CA LEU A 703 -1.67 -2.41 -45.25
C LEU A 703 -0.70 -1.22 -45.36
N ALA A 704 -0.94 -0.34 -46.34
CA ALA A 704 -0.19 0.90 -46.45
C ALA A 704 -0.50 1.83 -45.27
N LYS A 705 0.45 2.68 -44.88
CA LYS A 705 0.24 3.71 -43.84
C LYS A 705 -0.96 4.60 -44.19
N GLY A 706 -1.90 4.77 -43.28
CA GLY A 706 -3.13 5.53 -43.54
C GLY A 706 -4.31 5.21 -42.62
N ILE A 707 -5.46 5.80 -42.95
CA ILE A 707 -6.73 5.65 -42.21
C ILE A 707 -7.61 4.61 -42.91
N TYR A 708 -8.17 3.73 -42.11
CA TYR A 708 -9.05 2.65 -42.53
C TYR A 708 -10.32 2.62 -41.66
N VAL A 709 -11.35 1.96 -42.18
CA VAL A 709 -12.55 1.62 -41.43
C VAL A 709 -12.67 0.11 -41.38
N VAL A 710 -12.78 -0.44 -40.17
CA VAL A 710 -13.01 -1.87 -39.94
C VAL A 710 -14.45 -2.09 -39.49
N THR A 711 -15.09 -3.07 -40.12
CA THR A 711 -16.42 -3.55 -39.75
C THR A 711 -16.35 -5.03 -39.42
N VAL A 712 -16.94 -5.43 -38.30
CA VAL A 712 -17.09 -6.83 -37.88
C VAL A 712 -18.57 -7.22 -37.90
N THR A 713 -18.86 -8.49 -38.18
CA THR A 713 -20.18 -9.09 -38.03
C THR A 713 -20.10 -10.16 -36.97
N THR A 714 -21.08 -10.20 -36.06
CA THR A 714 -21.27 -11.22 -35.03
C THR A 714 -22.66 -11.82 -35.16
N SER A 715 -22.96 -12.84 -34.35
CA SER A 715 -24.29 -13.44 -34.24
C SER A 715 -25.40 -12.46 -33.83
N LYS A 716 -25.02 -11.26 -33.34
CA LYS A 716 -25.96 -10.22 -32.92
C LYS A 716 -26.10 -9.09 -33.95
N GLY A 717 -25.15 -8.86 -34.86
CA GLY A 717 -25.22 -7.76 -35.82
C GLY A 717 -23.85 -7.28 -36.29
N LYS A 718 -23.75 -6.02 -36.73
CA LYS A 718 -22.48 -5.43 -37.21
C LYS A 718 -22.01 -4.29 -36.32
N ALA A 719 -20.70 -4.16 -36.16
CA ALA A 719 -20.05 -3.02 -35.48
C ALA A 719 -18.94 -2.42 -36.33
N THR A 720 -18.70 -1.12 -36.22
CA THR A 720 -17.69 -0.39 -37.04
C THR A 720 -16.77 0.49 -36.19
N ARG A 721 -15.48 0.56 -36.58
CA ARG A 721 -14.45 1.41 -35.96
C ARG A 721 -13.45 1.97 -36.96
N ASN A 722 -12.87 3.11 -36.61
CA ASN A 722 -11.74 3.69 -37.33
C ASN A 722 -10.44 3.00 -36.87
N LEU A 723 -9.52 2.82 -37.82
CA LEU A 723 -8.22 2.20 -37.67
C LEU A 723 -7.16 3.11 -38.30
N VAL A 724 -6.01 3.26 -37.65
CA VAL A 724 -4.85 3.98 -38.18
C VAL A 724 -3.68 3.00 -38.27
N ILE A 725 -3.06 2.90 -39.44
CA ILE A 725 -1.83 2.10 -39.69
C ILE A 725 -0.64 3.04 -39.84
N GLU A 726 0.43 2.79 -39.08
CA GLU A 726 1.65 3.62 -39.00
C GLU A 726 2.90 3.05 -39.65
#